data_AF-A0A950Y1S7-F1
#
_entry.id   AF-A0A950Y1S7-F1
#
_cell.length_a   1.000
_cell.length_b   1.000
_cell.length_c   1.000
_cell.angle_alpha   90.00
_cell.angle_beta   90.00
_cell.angle_gamma   90.00
#
_symmetry.space_group_name_H-M   'P 1'
#
loop_
_entity.id
_entity.type
_entity.pdbx_description
1 polymer ?
#
loop_
_entity_poly.entity_id
_entity_poly.type
_entity_poly.pdbx_seq_one_letter_code
_entity_poly.pdbx_strand_id
1 'polypeptide(L)'
;MAFEKRTTLRGSEKKPLPGSQPVGAIQPNENVRVTLFLRRKGADPAVPTGAGTPTHLTHEQFAAQHGANPDDIALVERFAHEFQLTVIESSVQKRRVVLTGTAGNMTKAFGAELVCYKVESTGHTFRGRTGTLSLPQELEGVVVAVLGLDTRPVAKPHFRRKKKHATPTSFTPPQVAALYNYPSGLTGEGQTVAIVELGGGYSTADLQTYFSGLGINEPTVTAVSVDGGQNTPGGDADGEVMLDIEVVGAIASGANIAVYFAPNTDQGFIDAIADAVHDTTRKPSVVSISWGGPEDQWTQQSQTAMNSALQDAASLGVTVTVAAGDNGSTDGAGDNKLHVDFPASSPYVLACGGTTLTGSGSKISSEVVWNETANQEGATGGGVSNVFALPAYQSSASVPKQPETNFVGRGVPDVAGDADPTTGYQIRVDGQNQVIGGTSAVAPLWAALAALLNEQLGTSVGFLNPKLYPLGESVFQDITSGNNDDSGLGYYNAGKGWDPCTGLGSPNGALLLQALSSGSSAAQRAVVPGSTPRRKASDRFENLPDPSKELITASLIVRGANANPESDTGEQLLSGKLASGSRERPAISTEANPNDIAAVCAFVEHYGMTIVERNASARRVQIQGNAEQMDEAFHIRLCTCKDAMGGQYLTYREPILIPESLRGVITAVLGLDQRPVAKHHARGA
;
A
#
# COMPACT_ATOMS: atom_id res chain seq x y z
N MET A 1 3.59 -45.42 20.72
CA MET A 1 2.37 -45.14 19.92
C MET A 1 2.62 -43.89 19.08
N ALA A 2 1.83 -43.63 18.04
CA ALA A 2 1.96 -42.37 17.28
C ALA A 2 1.71 -41.18 18.22
N PHE A 3 2.38 -40.05 17.99
CA PHE A 3 2.14 -38.79 18.70
C PHE A 3 2.39 -38.79 20.24
N GLU A 4 3.14 -39.76 20.77
CA GLU A 4 3.46 -39.84 22.20
C GLU A 4 4.49 -38.80 22.63
N LYS A 5 5.57 -38.64 21.85
CA LYS A 5 6.68 -37.78 22.23
C LYS A 5 6.32 -36.34 21.93
N ARG A 6 6.47 -35.46 22.92
CA ARG A 6 6.09 -34.04 22.83
C ARG A 6 7.30 -33.14 22.65
N THR A 7 7.10 -32.03 21.95
CA THR A 7 8.00 -30.89 21.84
C THR A 7 7.24 -29.60 22.12
N THR A 8 7.94 -28.55 22.55
CA THR A 8 7.34 -27.24 22.79
C THR A 8 7.12 -26.51 21.46
N LEU A 9 5.93 -25.96 21.27
CA LEU A 9 5.67 -25.04 20.16
C LEU A 9 6.31 -23.68 20.47
N ARG A 10 7.39 -23.36 19.77
CA ARG A 10 8.14 -22.11 20.00
C ARG A 10 7.25 -20.90 19.76
N GLY A 11 7.46 -19.85 20.56
CA GLY A 11 6.71 -18.59 20.42
C GLY A 11 5.26 -18.64 20.91
N SER A 12 4.81 -19.76 21.48
CA SER A 12 3.45 -19.94 21.99
C SER A 12 3.26 -19.49 23.44
N GLU A 13 4.29 -18.98 24.12
CA GLU A 13 4.19 -18.61 25.52
C GLU A 13 3.14 -17.50 25.74
N LYS A 14 2.19 -17.72 26.66
CA LYS A 14 1.28 -16.67 27.14
C LYS A 14 1.50 -16.39 28.61
N LYS A 15 1.49 -15.10 28.95
CA LYS A 15 1.40 -14.61 30.33
C LYS A 15 -0.05 -14.35 30.73
N PRO A 16 -0.38 -14.37 32.03
CA PRO A 16 -1.66 -13.86 32.51
C PRO A 16 -1.91 -12.44 31.98
N LEU A 17 -3.14 -12.15 31.57
CA LEU A 17 -3.52 -10.79 31.18
C LEU A 17 -3.54 -9.91 32.46
N PRO A 18 -2.80 -8.80 32.53
CA PRO A 18 -2.85 -7.89 33.67
C PRO A 18 -4.30 -7.42 33.95
N GLY A 19 -4.67 -7.33 35.23
CA GLY A 19 -6.03 -6.95 35.63
C GLY A 19 -7.10 -8.03 35.34
N SER A 20 -6.68 -9.29 35.14
CA SER A 20 -7.58 -10.44 35.06
C SER A 20 -7.22 -11.50 36.10
N GLN A 21 -8.24 -12.22 36.58
CA GLN A 21 -8.08 -13.29 37.56
C GLN A 21 -8.77 -14.57 37.10
N PRO A 22 -8.21 -15.76 37.41
CA PRO A 22 -8.87 -17.02 37.13
C PRO A 22 -10.12 -17.16 38.01
N VAL A 23 -11.26 -17.49 37.42
CA VAL A 23 -12.55 -17.64 38.12
C VAL A 23 -13.08 -19.07 38.13
N GLY A 24 -12.39 -20.00 37.46
CA GLY A 24 -12.69 -21.43 37.49
C GLY A 24 -12.12 -22.19 36.31
N ALA A 25 -12.21 -23.51 36.35
CA ALA A 25 -11.87 -24.36 35.21
C ALA A 25 -12.89 -24.19 34.07
N ILE A 26 -12.43 -24.36 32.83
CA ILE A 26 -13.32 -24.47 31.67
C ILE A 26 -14.11 -25.78 31.74
N GLN A 27 -15.37 -25.75 31.30
CA GLN A 27 -16.19 -26.96 31.25
C GLN A 27 -15.53 -27.96 30.28
N PRO A 28 -15.20 -29.19 30.69
CA PRO A 28 -14.44 -30.10 29.84
C PRO A 28 -15.09 -30.44 28.51
N ASN A 29 -16.42 -30.33 28.41
CA ASN A 29 -17.24 -30.57 27.23
C ASN A 29 -17.54 -29.29 26.41
N GLU A 30 -17.05 -28.12 26.82
CA GLU A 30 -17.12 -26.90 26.01
C GLU A 30 -16.48 -27.17 24.65
N ASN A 31 -17.18 -26.83 23.57
CA ASN A 31 -16.65 -27.00 22.23
C ASN A 31 -15.70 -25.85 21.89
N VAL A 32 -14.47 -26.19 21.55
CA VAL A 32 -13.38 -25.26 21.23
C VAL A 32 -13.03 -25.43 19.76
N ARG A 33 -12.85 -24.30 19.06
CA ARG A 33 -12.30 -24.22 17.69
C ARG A 33 -10.86 -23.75 17.78
N VAL A 34 -9.97 -24.33 16.99
CA VAL A 34 -8.57 -23.90 16.86
C VAL A 34 -8.12 -23.90 15.42
N THR A 35 -7.23 -22.99 15.08
CA THR A 35 -6.59 -22.91 13.76
C THR A 35 -5.13 -23.32 13.92
N LEU A 36 -4.74 -24.36 13.18
CA LEU A 36 -3.35 -24.79 13.05
C LEU A 36 -2.80 -24.16 11.78
N PHE A 37 -1.94 -23.16 11.94
CA PHE A 37 -1.26 -22.51 10.82
C PHE A 37 -0.01 -23.31 10.46
N LEU A 38 0.10 -23.69 9.20
CA LEU A 38 1.12 -24.61 8.70
C LEU A 38 2.28 -23.85 8.04
N ARG A 39 3.44 -24.50 8.02
CA ARG A 39 4.55 -24.02 7.20
C ARG A 39 4.15 -23.96 5.72
N ARG A 40 4.79 -23.05 4.99
CA ARG A 40 4.69 -22.99 3.54
C ARG A 40 5.56 -24.04 2.86
N LYS A 41 5.19 -24.40 1.63
CA LYS A 41 6.12 -24.99 0.67
C LYS A 41 7.20 -23.96 0.30
N GLY A 42 8.43 -24.43 0.12
CA GLY A 42 9.52 -23.62 -0.40
C GLY A 42 9.90 -22.43 0.49
N ALA A 43 10.51 -21.42 -0.13
CA ALA A 43 10.88 -20.18 0.52
C ALA A 43 9.69 -19.23 0.65
N ASP A 44 9.87 -18.17 1.43
CA ASP A 44 8.92 -17.07 1.52
C ASP A 44 8.67 -16.45 0.13
N PRO A 45 7.42 -16.05 -0.18
CA PRO A 45 7.12 -15.43 -1.47
C PRO A 45 7.89 -14.12 -1.59
N ALA A 46 8.50 -13.91 -2.76
CA ALA A 46 9.11 -12.65 -3.08
C ALA A 46 8.01 -11.58 -3.16
N VAL A 47 8.16 -10.49 -2.42
CA VAL A 47 7.30 -9.31 -2.54
C VAL A 47 7.99 -8.27 -3.44
N PRO A 48 7.24 -7.44 -4.18
CA PRO A 48 7.83 -6.35 -4.95
C PRO A 48 8.76 -5.49 -4.08
N THR A 49 9.92 -5.08 -4.60
CA THR A 49 10.91 -4.27 -3.87
C THR A 49 11.12 -2.87 -4.45
N GLY A 50 10.36 -2.49 -5.48
CA GLY A 50 10.47 -1.16 -6.11
C GLY A 50 9.39 -0.87 -7.14
N ALA A 51 9.60 0.21 -7.90
CA ALA A 51 8.70 0.71 -8.94
C ALA A 51 8.86 -0.09 -10.26
N GLY A 52 8.26 -1.28 -10.31
CA GLY A 52 8.11 -2.08 -11.53
C GLY A 52 6.70 -2.64 -11.63
N THR A 53 6.27 -3.01 -12.85
CA THR A 53 4.98 -3.67 -13.06
C THR A 53 4.95 -4.98 -12.26
N PRO A 54 3.98 -5.18 -11.35
CA PRO A 54 3.96 -6.39 -10.57
C PRO A 54 3.58 -7.59 -11.45
N THR A 55 4.41 -8.62 -11.48
CA THR A 55 3.88 -9.98 -11.65
C THR A 55 3.44 -10.46 -10.28
N HIS A 56 2.20 -10.12 -9.92
CA HIS A 56 1.51 -10.74 -8.77
C HIS A 56 1.28 -12.21 -9.07
N LEU A 57 1.35 -13.07 -8.05
CA LEU A 57 0.98 -14.46 -8.20
C LEU A 57 -0.53 -14.57 -8.34
N THR A 58 -1.01 -15.49 -9.18
CA THR A 58 -2.40 -15.94 -9.08
C THR A 58 -2.57 -16.80 -7.83
N HIS A 59 -3.80 -16.95 -7.32
CA HIS A 59 -4.10 -17.85 -6.20
C HIS A 59 -3.65 -19.29 -6.48
N GLU A 60 -3.74 -19.78 -7.71
CA GLU A 60 -3.26 -21.12 -8.10
C GLU A 60 -1.74 -21.22 -8.05
N GLN A 61 -1.03 -20.22 -8.58
CA GLN A 61 0.43 -20.17 -8.55
C GLN A 61 0.93 -20.10 -7.10
N PHE A 62 0.29 -19.26 -6.28
CA PHE A 62 0.57 -19.14 -4.86
C PHE A 62 0.35 -20.48 -4.14
N ALA A 63 -0.79 -21.14 -4.34
CA ALA A 63 -1.09 -22.44 -3.71
C ALA A 63 -0.06 -23.52 -4.07
N ALA A 64 0.37 -23.53 -5.33
CA ALA A 64 1.35 -24.49 -5.83
C ALA A 64 2.74 -24.26 -5.23
N GLN A 65 3.19 -23.00 -5.17
CA GLN A 65 4.55 -22.62 -4.80
C GLN A 65 4.73 -22.41 -3.29
N HIS A 66 3.77 -21.77 -2.65
CA HIS A 66 3.85 -21.27 -1.27
C HIS A 66 2.73 -21.75 -0.35
N GLY A 67 1.71 -22.45 -0.87
CA GLY A 67 0.67 -23.07 -0.03
C GLY A 67 1.20 -24.19 0.87
N ALA A 68 0.32 -24.81 1.67
CA ALA A 68 0.69 -25.89 2.58
C ALA A 68 0.97 -27.19 1.80
N ASN A 69 1.93 -27.98 2.27
CA ASN A 69 2.19 -29.31 1.72
C ASN A 69 1.00 -30.24 2.03
N PRO A 70 0.38 -30.91 1.03
CA PRO A 70 -0.67 -31.89 1.29
C PRO A 70 -0.30 -32.97 2.30
N ASP A 71 0.97 -33.39 2.35
CA ASP A 71 1.45 -34.37 3.34
C ASP A 71 1.42 -33.81 4.78
N ASP A 72 1.69 -32.50 4.93
CA ASP A 72 1.61 -31.80 6.22
C ASP A 72 0.16 -31.67 6.68
N ILE A 73 -0.77 -31.38 5.76
CA ILE A 73 -2.21 -31.37 6.04
C ILE A 73 -2.65 -32.77 6.49
N ALA A 74 -2.32 -33.81 5.73
CA ALA A 74 -2.67 -35.20 6.07
C ALA A 74 -2.07 -35.65 7.42
N LEU A 75 -0.89 -35.15 7.79
CA LEU A 75 -0.31 -35.37 9.12
C LEU A 75 -1.15 -34.72 10.23
N VAL A 76 -1.61 -33.48 10.03
CA VAL A 76 -2.47 -32.78 10.99
C VAL A 76 -3.86 -33.44 11.09
N GLU A 77 -4.42 -33.94 9.99
CA GLU A 77 -5.69 -34.67 10.00
C GLU A 77 -5.59 -35.99 10.78
N ARG A 78 -4.46 -36.72 10.67
CA ARG A 78 -4.19 -37.91 11.50
C ARG A 78 -4.03 -37.55 12.97
N PHE A 79 -3.35 -36.44 13.27
CA PHE A 79 -3.25 -35.92 14.63
C PHE A 79 -4.65 -35.59 15.19
N ALA A 80 -5.51 -34.93 14.42
CA ALA A 80 -6.87 -34.61 14.83
C ALA A 80 -7.65 -35.89 15.19
N HIS A 81 -7.57 -36.92 14.35
CA HIS A 81 -8.22 -38.21 14.60
C HIS A 81 -7.71 -38.88 15.90
N GLU A 82 -6.39 -38.93 16.13
CA GLU A 82 -5.82 -39.53 17.35
C GLU A 82 -6.35 -38.86 18.63
N PHE A 83 -6.47 -37.53 18.61
CA PHE A 83 -6.94 -36.76 19.76
C PHE A 83 -8.46 -36.54 19.80
N GLN A 84 -9.23 -37.27 18.97
CA GLN A 84 -10.69 -37.16 18.90
C GLN A 84 -11.15 -35.71 18.65
N LEU A 85 -10.43 -35.02 17.76
CA LEU A 85 -10.78 -33.72 17.20
C LEU A 85 -11.37 -33.92 15.80
N THR A 86 -12.26 -33.03 15.42
CA THR A 86 -12.88 -33.01 14.09
C THR A 86 -12.23 -31.93 13.24
N VAL A 87 -11.86 -32.29 12.01
CA VAL A 87 -11.38 -31.34 10.99
C VAL A 87 -12.59 -30.65 10.38
N ILE A 88 -12.64 -29.32 10.42
CA ILE A 88 -13.73 -28.52 9.83
C ILE A 88 -13.30 -27.79 8.56
N GLU A 89 -12.00 -27.55 8.37
CA GLU A 89 -11.43 -26.99 7.15
C GLU A 89 -9.99 -27.50 6.98
N SER A 90 -9.62 -27.84 5.74
CA SER A 90 -8.24 -28.05 5.31
C SER A 90 -7.98 -27.18 4.09
N SER A 91 -7.03 -26.24 4.18
CA SER A 91 -6.75 -25.28 3.11
C SER A 91 -5.27 -25.24 2.75
N VAL A 92 -4.97 -25.55 1.48
CA VAL A 92 -3.62 -25.42 0.92
C VAL A 92 -3.26 -23.94 0.77
N GLN A 93 -4.18 -23.14 0.23
CA GLN A 93 -3.99 -21.72 -0.07
C GLN A 93 -3.74 -20.91 1.20
N LYS A 94 -4.62 -21.05 2.20
CA LYS A 94 -4.55 -20.32 3.47
C LYS A 94 -3.55 -20.93 4.46
N ARG A 95 -2.92 -22.04 4.08
CA ARG A 95 -1.98 -22.81 4.91
C ARG A 95 -2.51 -23.14 6.30
N ARG A 96 -3.77 -23.56 6.40
CA ARG A 96 -4.37 -23.86 7.69
C ARG A 96 -5.20 -25.12 7.68
N VAL A 97 -5.25 -25.77 8.85
CA VAL A 97 -6.25 -26.78 9.18
C VAL A 97 -6.99 -26.30 10.41
N VAL A 98 -8.31 -26.22 10.31
CA VAL A 98 -9.16 -25.78 11.43
C VAL A 98 -9.77 -27.02 12.07
N LEU A 99 -9.63 -27.10 13.39
CA LEU A 99 -10.09 -28.22 14.19
C LEU A 99 -11.15 -27.78 15.21
N THR A 100 -12.07 -28.67 15.54
CA THR A 100 -13.03 -28.49 16.63
C THR A 100 -13.07 -29.72 17.54
N GLY A 101 -13.38 -29.52 18.81
CA GLY A 101 -13.49 -30.60 19.78
C GLY A 101 -13.69 -30.09 21.20
N THR A 102 -13.83 -31.00 22.15
CA THR A 102 -14.05 -30.62 23.56
C THR A 102 -12.80 -29.98 24.16
N ALA A 103 -12.97 -29.07 25.12
CA ALA A 103 -11.86 -28.45 25.85
C ALA A 103 -10.92 -29.51 26.47
N GLY A 104 -11.47 -30.63 26.97
CA GLY A 104 -10.67 -31.76 27.46
C GLY A 104 -9.79 -32.42 26.39
N ASN A 105 -10.29 -32.56 25.16
CA ASN A 105 -9.50 -33.10 24.05
C ASN A 105 -8.44 -32.08 23.59
N MET A 106 -8.78 -30.78 23.56
CA MET A 106 -7.81 -29.71 23.25
C MET A 106 -6.65 -29.68 24.25
N THR A 107 -6.94 -29.75 25.55
CA THR A 107 -5.93 -29.81 26.61
C THR A 107 -4.96 -30.98 26.40
N LYS A 108 -5.47 -32.16 26.03
CA LYS A 108 -4.63 -33.34 25.72
C LYS A 108 -3.85 -33.18 24.41
N ALA A 109 -4.47 -32.61 23.39
CA ALA A 109 -3.89 -32.46 22.06
C ALA A 109 -2.72 -31.46 22.07
N PHE A 110 -2.86 -30.35 22.78
CA PHE A 110 -1.91 -29.23 22.76
C PHE A 110 -1.11 -29.06 24.06
N GLY A 111 -1.31 -29.95 25.03
CA GLY A 111 -0.67 -29.91 26.36
C GLY A 111 -0.82 -28.55 27.03
N ALA A 112 -2.04 -28.02 27.01
CA ALA A 112 -2.39 -26.69 27.52
C ALA A 112 -3.37 -26.81 28.68
N GLU A 113 -3.24 -25.97 29.70
CA GLU A 113 -4.27 -25.82 30.73
C GLU A 113 -5.19 -24.65 30.37
N LEU A 114 -6.48 -24.94 30.19
CA LEU A 114 -7.51 -23.96 29.83
C LEU A 114 -8.29 -23.54 31.07
N VAL A 115 -8.33 -22.24 31.34
CA VAL A 115 -8.93 -21.64 32.53
C VAL A 115 -9.89 -20.53 32.11
N CYS A 116 -10.99 -20.37 32.83
CA CYS A 116 -11.86 -19.21 32.66
C CYS A 116 -11.29 -18.04 33.46
N TYR A 117 -11.02 -16.93 32.78
CA TYR A 117 -10.57 -15.69 33.38
C TYR A 117 -11.69 -14.66 33.39
N LYS A 118 -11.66 -13.76 34.36
CA LYS A 118 -12.51 -12.56 34.42
C LYS A 118 -11.63 -11.32 34.48
N VAL A 119 -11.87 -10.38 33.56
CA VAL A 119 -11.27 -9.04 33.59
C VAL A 119 -11.93 -8.25 34.71
N GLU A 120 -11.13 -7.69 35.62
CA GLU A 120 -11.64 -7.04 36.83
C GLU A 120 -12.41 -5.75 36.52
N SER A 121 -11.92 -4.96 35.56
CA SER A 121 -12.49 -3.65 35.22
C SER A 121 -13.83 -3.73 34.48
N THR A 122 -14.02 -4.74 33.62
CA THR A 122 -15.22 -4.87 32.78
C THR A 122 -16.14 -6.00 33.22
N GLY A 123 -15.62 -6.94 34.01
CA GLY A 123 -16.32 -8.18 34.34
C GLY A 123 -16.42 -9.18 33.19
N HIS A 124 -15.87 -8.88 32.01
CA HIS A 124 -15.85 -9.77 30.85
C HIS A 124 -15.08 -11.05 31.17
N THR A 125 -15.60 -12.19 30.73
CA THR A 125 -14.96 -13.49 30.91
C THR A 125 -14.46 -14.06 29.61
N PHE A 126 -13.28 -14.69 29.63
CA PHE A 126 -12.69 -15.35 28.47
C PHE A 126 -12.03 -16.66 28.85
N ARG A 127 -11.90 -17.57 27.88
CA ARG A 127 -11.07 -18.77 28.01
C ARG A 127 -9.61 -18.38 27.79
N GLY A 128 -8.74 -18.68 28.74
CA GLY A 128 -7.33 -18.34 28.67
C GLY A 128 -6.42 -19.51 28.98
N ARG A 129 -5.13 -19.32 28.68
CA ARG A 129 -4.05 -20.23 29.10
C ARG A 129 -2.82 -19.44 29.52
N THR A 130 -1.92 -20.12 30.22
CA THR A 130 -0.58 -19.59 30.53
C THR A 130 0.50 -20.60 30.13
N GLY A 131 1.75 -20.15 30.02
CA GLY A 131 2.87 -20.96 29.60
C GLY A 131 2.85 -21.30 28.12
N THR A 132 3.63 -22.31 27.74
CA THR A 132 3.81 -22.75 26.35
C THR A 132 2.85 -23.88 25.96
N LEU A 133 2.57 -24.01 24.67
CA LEU A 133 1.90 -25.18 24.10
C LEU A 133 2.92 -26.31 23.82
N SER A 134 2.45 -27.55 23.84
CA SER A 134 3.25 -28.71 23.43
C SER A 134 2.52 -29.54 22.36
N LEU A 135 3.25 -29.86 21.30
CA LEU A 135 2.76 -30.65 20.18
C LEU A 135 3.49 -32.00 20.13
N PRO A 136 2.90 -33.04 19.54
CA PRO A 136 3.65 -34.21 19.12
C PRO A 136 4.87 -33.84 18.27
N GLN A 137 5.99 -34.53 18.47
CA GLN A 137 7.25 -34.24 17.79
C GLN A 137 7.13 -34.33 16.25
N GLU A 138 6.23 -35.16 15.75
CA GLU A 138 5.95 -35.29 14.32
C GLU A 138 5.43 -33.99 13.70
N LEU A 139 4.78 -33.12 14.48
CA LEU A 139 4.30 -31.80 14.03
C LEU A 139 5.36 -30.69 14.17
N GLU A 140 6.54 -31.00 14.69
CA GLU A 140 7.62 -30.02 14.86
C GLU A 140 8.05 -29.42 13.52
N GLY A 141 7.97 -28.09 13.41
CA GLY A 141 8.28 -27.38 12.17
C GLY A 141 7.21 -27.52 11.07
N VAL A 142 6.19 -28.36 11.26
CA VAL A 142 5.01 -28.44 10.38
C VAL A 142 3.97 -27.41 10.79
N VAL A 143 3.63 -27.39 12.09
CA VAL A 143 2.70 -26.40 12.67
C VAL A 143 3.52 -25.23 13.20
N VAL A 144 3.24 -24.03 12.67
CA VAL A 144 3.92 -22.78 13.02
C VAL A 144 3.17 -22.04 14.12
N ALA A 145 1.84 -22.14 14.15
CA ALA A 145 1.01 -21.57 15.20
C ALA A 145 -0.22 -22.43 15.51
N VAL A 146 -0.65 -22.39 16.77
CA VAL A 146 -1.94 -22.88 17.22
C VAL A 146 -2.70 -21.72 17.86
N LEU A 147 -3.79 -21.33 17.22
CA LEU A 147 -4.61 -20.17 17.56
C LEU A 147 -5.99 -20.61 18.07
N GLY A 148 -6.65 -19.81 18.92
CA GLY A 148 -8.04 -20.04 19.34
C GLY A 148 -8.22 -20.79 20.67
N LEU A 149 -7.16 -21.36 21.24
CA LEU A 149 -7.20 -21.94 22.58
C LEU A 149 -7.48 -20.88 23.66
N ASP A 150 -6.95 -19.67 23.46
CA ASP A 150 -7.15 -18.51 24.32
C ASP A 150 -7.98 -17.48 23.54
N THR A 151 -9.10 -17.07 24.12
CA THR A 151 -10.07 -16.15 23.51
C THR A 151 -10.00 -14.76 24.14
N ARG A 152 -8.84 -14.35 24.67
CA ARG A 152 -8.68 -12.97 25.09
C ARG A 152 -8.86 -12.04 23.88
N PRO A 153 -9.55 -10.89 24.04
CA PRO A 153 -9.53 -9.83 23.05
C PRO A 153 -8.10 -9.48 22.69
N VAL A 154 -7.79 -9.50 21.39
CA VAL A 154 -6.43 -9.28 20.87
C VAL A 154 -6.24 -7.85 20.39
N ALA A 155 -7.33 -7.18 20.00
CA ALA A 155 -7.30 -5.87 19.41
C ALA A 155 -8.41 -4.96 19.95
N LYS A 156 -8.27 -3.67 19.70
CA LYS A 156 -9.27 -2.62 19.91
C LYS A 156 -9.52 -1.92 18.57
N PRO A 157 -10.73 -1.37 18.37
CA PRO A 157 -11.01 -0.51 17.22
C PRO A 157 -10.38 0.88 17.47
N HIS A 158 -9.73 1.47 16.47
CA HIS A 158 -8.92 2.70 16.57
C HIS A 158 -9.71 3.95 16.16
N PHE A 159 -10.92 4.09 16.67
CA PHE A 159 -11.79 5.25 16.44
C PHE A 159 -12.11 6.00 17.73
N ARG A 160 -12.40 7.29 17.58
CA ARG A 160 -12.81 8.15 18.69
C ARG A 160 -13.98 9.03 18.32
N ARG A 161 -15.04 8.97 19.14
CA ARG A 161 -16.19 9.87 19.03
C ARG A 161 -15.81 11.24 19.57
N LYS A 162 -16.11 12.27 18.79
CA LYS A 162 -15.93 13.67 19.17
C LYS A 162 -16.69 14.01 20.45
N LYS A 163 -16.02 14.65 21.41
CA LYS A 163 -16.63 15.19 22.63
C LYS A 163 -17.23 16.58 22.35
N LYS A 164 -18.18 16.99 23.20
CA LYS A 164 -18.82 18.31 23.08
C LYS A 164 -17.82 19.42 23.45
N HIS A 165 -17.24 20.07 22.43
CA HIS A 165 -16.37 21.24 22.56
C HIS A 165 -17.01 22.50 21.92
N ALA A 166 -16.45 23.68 22.22
CA ALA A 166 -17.11 24.98 22.00
C ALA A 166 -17.42 25.33 20.53
N THR A 167 -16.63 24.88 19.54
CA THR A 167 -17.04 24.76 18.11
C THR A 167 -15.90 24.15 17.30
N PRO A 168 -16.10 23.06 16.54
CA PRO A 168 -15.12 22.76 15.50
C PRO A 168 -15.71 22.36 14.13
N THR A 169 -14.90 22.51 13.08
CA THR A 169 -15.15 22.02 11.71
C THR A 169 -15.25 20.48 11.68
N SER A 170 -15.96 19.92 10.72
CA SER A 170 -15.98 18.47 10.43
C SER A 170 -16.15 18.27 8.94
N PHE A 171 -15.72 17.12 8.43
CA PHE A 171 -15.73 16.83 7.01
C PHE A 171 -16.58 15.61 6.68
N THR A 172 -17.16 15.59 5.49
CA THR A 172 -17.59 14.34 4.86
C THR A 172 -16.36 13.65 4.24
N PRO A 173 -16.33 12.32 4.11
CA PRO A 173 -15.21 11.63 3.45
C PRO A 173 -14.87 12.19 2.05
N PRO A 174 -15.83 12.55 1.17
CA PRO A 174 -15.53 13.19 -0.11
C PRO A 174 -14.84 14.56 0.01
N GLN A 175 -15.09 15.33 1.09
CA GLN A 175 -14.38 16.59 1.32
C GLN A 175 -12.92 16.36 1.69
N VAL A 176 -12.62 15.34 2.51
CA VAL A 176 -11.24 14.95 2.81
C VAL A 176 -10.54 14.45 1.55
N ALA A 177 -11.20 13.60 0.75
CA ALA A 177 -10.67 13.15 -0.54
C ALA A 177 -10.37 14.32 -1.50
N ALA A 178 -11.23 15.35 -1.52
CA ALA A 178 -10.99 16.56 -2.31
C ALA A 178 -9.80 17.39 -1.80
N LEU A 179 -9.62 17.49 -0.49
CA LEU A 179 -8.46 18.16 0.12
C LEU A 179 -7.14 17.43 -0.19
N TYR A 180 -7.15 16.10 -0.20
CA TYR A 180 -6.02 15.26 -0.62
C TYR A 180 -5.93 15.04 -2.13
N ASN A 181 -6.70 15.80 -2.91
CA ASN A 181 -6.66 15.81 -4.36
C ASN A 181 -6.75 14.39 -4.97
N TYR A 182 -7.70 13.58 -4.48
CA TYR A 182 -7.96 12.25 -5.03
C TYR A 182 -8.37 12.35 -6.51
N PRO A 183 -8.03 11.34 -7.34
CA PRO A 183 -8.40 11.36 -8.75
C PRO A 183 -9.91 11.53 -8.95
N SER A 184 -10.30 12.46 -9.81
CA SER A 184 -11.71 12.76 -10.08
C SER A 184 -12.27 11.91 -11.22
N GLY A 185 -13.59 11.71 -11.22
CA GLY A 185 -14.30 10.95 -12.26
C GLY A 185 -14.20 9.42 -12.11
N LEU A 186 -13.56 8.94 -11.05
CA LEU A 186 -13.46 7.53 -10.69
C LEU A 186 -14.41 7.21 -9.54
N THR A 187 -14.80 5.94 -9.43
CA THR A 187 -15.73 5.47 -8.39
C THR A 187 -15.27 4.20 -7.69
N GLY A 188 -14.14 3.61 -8.09
CA GLY A 188 -13.70 2.29 -7.67
C GLY A 188 -14.39 1.17 -8.44
N GLU A 189 -14.93 1.45 -9.64
CA GLU A 189 -15.68 0.47 -10.41
C GLU A 189 -14.84 -0.79 -10.70
N GLY A 190 -15.47 -1.96 -10.55
CA GLY A 190 -14.82 -3.26 -10.74
C GLY A 190 -13.88 -3.67 -9.60
N GLN A 191 -13.74 -2.86 -8.54
CA GLN A 191 -12.98 -3.23 -7.36
C GLN A 191 -13.87 -3.83 -6.27
N THR A 192 -13.24 -4.62 -5.41
CA THR A 192 -13.81 -5.04 -4.12
C THR A 192 -12.84 -4.63 -3.02
N VAL A 193 -13.36 -3.94 -2.01
CA VAL A 193 -12.65 -3.60 -0.77
C VAL A 193 -13.16 -4.52 0.34
N ALA A 194 -12.27 -5.31 0.92
CA ALA A 194 -12.55 -6.07 2.12
C ALA A 194 -12.33 -5.18 3.35
N ILE A 195 -13.22 -5.28 4.34
CA ILE A 195 -13.10 -4.61 5.64
C ILE A 195 -13.10 -5.71 6.70
N VAL A 196 -12.14 -5.70 7.63
CA VAL A 196 -12.02 -6.72 8.68
C VAL A 196 -12.55 -6.19 10.00
N GLU A 197 -13.55 -6.86 10.55
CA GLU A 197 -14.26 -6.43 11.76
C GLU A 197 -14.25 -7.51 12.84
N LEU A 198 -13.92 -7.11 14.07
CA LEU A 198 -13.80 -8.02 15.22
C LEU A 198 -14.97 -7.95 16.21
N GLY A 199 -16.00 -7.19 15.88
CA GLY A 199 -17.22 -7.03 16.66
C GLY A 199 -18.18 -6.03 16.04
N GLY A 200 -19.38 -5.91 16.63
CA GLY A 200 -20.40 -4.97 16.18
C GLY A 200 -21.05 -5.35 14.85
N GLY A 201 -21.57 -4.36 14.15
CA GLY A 201 -22.22 -4.50 12.86
C GLY A 201 -22.63 -3.18 12.22
N TYR A 202 -23.28 -3.32 11.06
CA TYR A 202 -23.89 -2.22 10.32
C TYR A 202 -25.38 -2.46 10.10
N SER A 203 -26.13 -1.37 9.98
CA SER A 203 -27.54 -1.40 9.61
C SER A 203 -27.74 -0.85 8.19
N THR A 204 -28.48 -1.56 7.35
CA THR A 204 -28.81 -1.09 5.98
C THR A 204 -29.57 0.23 5.99
N ALA A 205 -30.39 0.49 7.03
CA ALA A 205 -31.15 1.73 7.14
C ALA A 205 -30.24 2.95 7.35
N ASP A 206 -29.15 2.81 8.12
CA ASP A 206 -28.20 3.90 8.31
C ASP A 206 -27.36 4.13 7.05
N LEU A 207 -26.86 3.08 6.41
CA LEU A 207 -26.13 3.21 5.14
C LEU A 207 -26.98 3.93 4.07
N GLN A 208 -28.24 3.51 3.88
CA GLN A 208 -29.17 4.17 2.97
C GLN A 208 -29.36 5.66 3.29
N THR A 209 -29.54 5.98 4.57
CA THR A 209 -29.74 7.37 5.02
C THR A 209 -28.47 8.19 4.81
N TYR A 210 -27.31 7.62 5.10
CA TYR A 210 -26.02 8.27 4.96
C TYR A 210 -25.71 8.61 3.50
N PHE A 211 -25.71 7.61 2.61
CA PHE A 211 -25.36 7.81 1.20
C PHE A 211 -26.38 8.68 0.47
N SER A 212 -27.68 8.52 0.75
CA SER A 212 -28.70 9.42 0.18
C SER A 212 -28.55 10.85 0.68
N GLY A 213 -28.14 11.07 1.94
CA GLY A 213 -27.83 12.38 2.49
C GLY A 213 -26.64 13.07 1.80
N LEU A 214 -25.69 12.29 1.28
CA LEU A 214 -24.57 12.78 0.47
C LEU A 214 -24.94 12.95 -1.02
N GLY A 215 -26.09 12.43 -1.46
CA GLY A 215 -26.48 12.39 -2.87
C GLY A 215 -25.63 11.41 -3.70
N ILE A 216 -25.10 10.36 -3.08
CA ILE A 216 -24.24 9.34 -3.68
C ILE A 216 -25.02 8.02 -3.74
N ASN A 217 -24.77 7.21 -4.77
CA ASN A 217 -25.33 5.85 -4.84
C ASN A 217 -24.67 4.97 -3.77
N GLU A 218 -25.50 4.26 -3.00
CA GLU A 218 -25.00 3.30 -2.01
C GLU A 218 -24.23 2.16 -2.70
N PRO A 219 -22.99 1.85 -2.28
CA PRO A 219 -22.23 0.72 -2.79
C PRO A 219 -22.86 -0.61 -2.35
N THR A 220 -22.52 -1.70 -3.02
CA THR A 220 -22.95 -3.03 -2.57
C THR A 220 -22.15 -3.45 -1.34
N VAL A 221 -22.82 -3.60 -0.19
CA VAL A 221 -22.20 -4.04 1.08
C VAL A 221 -22.63 -5.46 1.43
N THR A 222 -21.67 -6.37 1.57
CA THR A 222 -21.91 -7.79 1.90
C THR A 222 -21.20 -8.19 3.19
N ALA A 223 -21.93 -8.69 4.17
CA ALA A 223 -21.36 -9.33 5.36
C ALA A 223 -20.85 -10.74 5.04
N VAL A 224 -19.66 -11.09 5.56
CA VAL A 224 -19.01 -12.39 5.45
C VAL A 224 -18.72 -12.90 6.85
N SER A 225 -19.22 -14.11 7.17
CA SER A 225 -18.98 -14.73 8.48
C SER A 225 -17.66 -15.50 8.48
N VAL A 226 -16.80 -15.19 9.44
CA VAL A 226 -15.55 -15.91 9.70
C VAL A 226 -15.58 -16.42 11.14
N ASP A 227 -15.31 -17.71 11.32
CA ASP A 227 -15.31 -18.38 12.62
C ASP A 227 -16.59 -18.21 13.46
N GLY A 228 -17.72 -17.90 12.81
CA GLY A 228 -19.01 -17.65 13.46
C GLY A 228 -19.23 -16.19 13.86
N GLY A 229 -18.29 -15.28 13.58
CA GLY A 229 -18.53 -13.83 13.63
C GLY A 229 -19.61 -13.43 12.63
N GLN A 230 -20.45 -12.46 12.99
CA GLN A 230 -21.62 -12.05 12.22
C GLN A 230 -21.85 -10.54 12.34
N ASN A 231 -22.50 -9.96 11.34
CA ASN A 231 -23.02 -8.59 11.41
C ASN A 231 -24.06 -8.50 12.54
N THR A 232 -23.66 -7.94 13.70
CA THR A 232 -24.48 -7.92 14.91
C THR A 232 -24.49 -6.50 15.52
N PRO A 233 -25.20 -5.55 14.89
CA PRO A 233 -25.29 -4.19 15.41
C PRO A 233 -26.06 -4.14 16.75
N GLY A 234 -25.82 -3.10 17.53
CA GLY A 234 -26.31 -2.83 18.87
C GLY A 234 -25.23 -2.62 19.93
N GLY A 235 -23.97 -2.33 19.55
CA GLY A 235 -22.84 -2.23 20.48
C GLY A 235 -21.81 -1.15 20.12
N ASP A 236 -20.85 -0.88 21.00
CA ASP A 236 -19.90 0.23 20.83
C ASP A 236 -19.09 0.13 19.53
N ALA A 237 -18.76 -1.09 19.10
CA ALA A 237 -17.98 -1.40 17.89
C ALA A 237 -18.70 -1.00 16.59
N ASP A 238 -20.01 -0.74 16.61
CA ASP A 238 -20.74 -0.32 15.40
C ASP A 238 -20.23 1.02 14.87
N GLY A 239 -19.67 1.86 15.76
CA GLY A 239 -19.03 3.10 15.34
C GLY A 239 -17.82 2.88 14.42
N GLU A 240 -17.08 1.80 14.65
CA GLU A 240 -15.96 1.38 13.79
C GLU A 240 -16.49 0.85 12.46
N VAL A 241 -17.38 -0.14 12.53
CA VAL A 241 -17.94 -0.80 11.33
C VAL A 241 -18.61 0.19 10.38
N MET A 242 -19.41 1.12 10.93
CA MET A 242 -20.09 2.13 10.13
C MET A 242 -19.10 3.15 9.57
N LEU A 243 -18.12 3.62 10.34
CA LEU A 243 -17.07 4.55 9.86
C LEU A 243 -16.33 3.95 8.67
N ASP A 244 -15.86 2.71 8.79
CA ASP A 244 -15.09 2.02 7.77
C ASP A 244 -15.89 1.89 6.45
N ILE A 245 -17.15 1.43 6.54
CA ILE A 245 -18.02 1.27 5.37
C ILE A 245 -18.37 2.63 4.75
N GLU A 246 -18.71 3.63 5.56
CA GLU A 246 -19.13 4.96 5.10
C GLU A 246 -17.99 5.72 4.43
N VAL A 247 -16.76 5.65 4.97
CA VAL A 247 -15.58 6.28 4.36
C VAL A 247 -15.25 5.64 3.02
N VAL A 248 -15.16 4.31 2.95
CA VAL A 248 -14.90 3.61 1.68
C VAL A 248 -16.01 3.91 0.68
N GLY A 249 -17.27 3.73 1.10
CA GLY A 249 -18.43 3.83 0.22
C GLY A 249 -18.69 5.23 -0.32
N ALA A 250 -18.36 6.28 0.45
CA ALA A 250 -18.57 7.65 0.01
C ALA A 250 -17.51 8.11 -1.01
N ILE A 251 -16.30 7.55 -0.94
CA ILE A 251 -15.19 7.90 -1.83
C ILE A 251 -15.15 6.98 -3.06
N ALA A 252 -15.33 5.68 -2.86
CA ALA A 252 -15.31 4.64 -3.88
C ALA A 252 -16.70 3.98 -4.03
N SER A 253 -17.71 4.79 -4.38
CA SER A 253 -19.13 4.37 -4.45
C SER A 253 -19.45 3.30 -5.51
N GLY A 254 -18.58 3.09 -6.49
CA GLY A 254 -18.66 2.03 -7.51
C GLY A 254 -17.97 0.73 -7.10
N ALA A 255 -17.24 0.70 -5.98
CA ALA A 255 -16.63 -0.52 -5.45
C ALA A 255 -17.66 -1.39 -4.71
N ASN A 256 -17.41 -2.70 -4.70
CA ASN A 256 -18.09 -3.60 -3.75
C ASN A 256 -17.38 -3.56 -2.41
N ILE A 257 -18.15 -3.61 -1.31
CA ILE A 257 -17.62 -3.68 0.05
C ILE A 257 -17.97 -5.06 0.63
N ALA A 258 -16.95 -5.79 1.08
CA ALA A 258 -17.09 -7.09 1.73
C ALA A 258 -16.59 -7.02 3.17
N VAL A 259 -17.50 -7.11 4.15
CA VAL A 259 -17.18 -6.94 5.57
C VAL A 259 -17.01 -8.31 6.23
N TYR A 260 -15.79 -8.66 6.62
CA TYR A 260 -15.42 -9.95 7.21
C TYR A 260 -15.50 -9.85 8.73
N PHE A 261 -16.56 -10.42 9.31
CA PHE A 261 -16.78 -10.43 10.75
C PHE A 261 -16.17 -11.68 11.37
N ALA A 262 -15.29 -11.48 12.35
CA ALA A 262 -14.68 -12.56 13.14
C ALA A 262 -14.73 -12.25 14.64
N PRO A 263 -14.58 -13.27 15.52
CA PRO A 263 -14.38 -13.04 16.94
C PRO A 263 -13.07 -12.27 17.21
N ASN A 264 -13.10 -11.27 18.10
CA ASN A 264 -11.91 -10.56 18.58
C ASN A 264 -10.98 -11.50 19.38
N THR A 265 -10.14 -12.22 18.65
CA THR A 265 -9.14 -13.18 19.13
C THR A 265 -8.00 -13.21 18.13
N ASP A 266 -6.83 -13.71 18.52
CA ASP A 266 -5.73 -13.89 17.57
C ASP A 266 -6.13 -14.82 16.40
N GLN A 267 -6.88 -15.89 16.67
CA GLN A 267 -7.46 -16.76 15.65
C GLN A 267 -8.35 -16.00 14.68
N GLY A 268 -9.45 -15.42 15.17
CA GLY A 268 -10.46 -14.81 14.33
C GLY A 268 -9.89 -13.68 13.48
N PHE A 269 -8.98 -12.88 14.03
CA PHE A 269 -8.35 -11.79 13.29
C PHE A 269 -7.46 -12.30 12.15
N ILE A 270 -6.59 -13.28 12.42
CA ILE A 270 -5.73 -13.88 11.40
C ILE A 270 -6.57 -14.62 10.34
N ASP A 271 -7.61 -15.32 10.77
CA ASP A 271 -8.48 -16.08 9.88
C ASP A 271 -9.33 -15.17 8.99
N ALA A 272 -9.76 -14.00 9.46
CA ALA A 272 -10.49 -13.01 8.66
C ALA A 272 -9.61 -12.44 7.54
N ILE A 273 -8.35 -12.11 7.84
CA ILE A 273 -7.40 -11.61 6.86
C ILE A 273 -7.09 -12.70 5.82
N ALA A 274 -6.80 -13.92 6.26
CA ALA A 274 -6.54 -15.04 5.35
C ALA A 274 -7.76 -15.35 4.47
N ASP A 275 -8.98 -15.26 5.02
CA ASP A 275 -10.21 -15.47 4.26
C ASP A 275 -10.44 -14.37 3.24
N ALA A 276 -10.22 -13.10 3.59
CA ALA A 276 -10.36 -11.98 2.67
C ALA A 276 -9.33 -12.03 1.52
N VAL A 277 -8.06 -12.26 1.84
CA VAL A 277 -6.96 -12.31 0.87
C VAL A 277 -7.13 -13.47 -0.12
N HIS A 278 -7.65 -14.60 0.34
CA HIS A 278 -7.87 -15.79 -0.49
C HIS A 278 -9.32 -15.95 -0.97
N ASP A 279 -10.19 -14.95 -0.84
CA ASP A 279 -11.58 -15.02 -1.32
C ASP A 279 -11.63 -14.97 -2.86
N THR A 280 -11.75 -16.14 -3.49
CA THR A 280 -11.91 -16.26 -4.94
C THR A 280 -13.32 -15.97 -5.45
N THR A 281 -14.29 -15.79 -4.56
CA THR A 281 -15.68 -15.42 -4.87
C THR A 281 -15.82 -13.91 -5.05
N ARG A 282 -15.39 -13.14 -4.05
CA ARG A 282 -15.50 -11.67 -4.06
C ARG A 282 -14.26 -10.97 -4.59
N LYS A 283 -13.11 -11.66 -4.58
CA LYS A 283 -11.82 -11.20 -5.11
C LYS A 283 -11.43 -9.80 -4.63
N PRO A 284 -11.31 -9.56 -3.32
CA PRO A 284 -10.84 -8.26 -2.81
C PRO A 284 -9.48 -7.90 -3.40
N SER A 285 -9.35 -6.67 -3.88
CA SER A 285 -8.07 -6.09 -4.34
C SER A 285 -7.41 -5.23 -3.27
N VAL A 286 -8.18 -4.88 -2.24
CA VAL A 286 -7.79 -4.06 -1.10
C VAL A 286 -8.43 -4.65 0.16
N VAL A 287 -7.70 -4.64 1.27
CA VAL A 287 -8.17 -4.99 2.62
C VAL A 287 -7.91 -3.78 3.53
N SER A 288 -8.95 -3.27 4.19
CA SER A 288 -8.87 -2.24 5.22
C SER A 288 -9.00 -2.87 6.60
N ILE A 289 -8.14 -2.44 7.54
CA ILE A 289 -8.11 -2.93 8.90
C ILE A 289 -8.00 -1.74 9.86
N SER A 290 -9.04 -1.55 10.66
CA SER A 290 -9.11 -0.47 11.65
C SER A 290 -9.05 -0.99 13.10
N TRP A 291 -8.51 -2.21 13.27
CA TRP A 291 -8.34 -2.88 14.55
C TRP A 291 -6.88 -3.21 14.81
N GLY A 292 -6.43 -3.09 16.05
CA GLY A 292 -5.07 -3.46 16.42
C GLY A 292 -4.78 -3.39 17.92
N GLY A 293 -3.53 -3.61 18.29
CA GLY A 293 -3.03 -3.36 19.64
C GLY A 293 -1.51 -3.54 19.71
N PRO A 294 -0.88 -3.27 20.87
CA PRO A 294 0.57 -3.18 20.96
C PRO A 294 1.26 -4.48 20.54
N GLU A 295 2.26 -4.38 19.65
CA GLU A 295 2.89 -5.55 19.01
C GLU A 295 3.47 -6.56 20.01
N ASP A 296 3.89 -6.09 21.19
CA ASP A 296 4.52 -6.90 22.23
C ASP A 296 3.52 -7.69 23.10
N GLN A 297 2.22 -7.41 22.96
CA GLN A 297 1.13 -8.14 23.63
C GLN A 297 0.71 -9.39 22.85
N TRP A 298 1.17 -9.53 21.62
CA TRP A 298 0.93 -10.70 20.78
C TRP A 298 1.98 -11.78 21.05
N THR A 299 1.57 -13.05 21.03
CA THR A 299 2.56 -14.14 21.07
C THR A 299 3.35 -14.18 19.77
N GLN A 300 4.63 -14.57 19.83
CA GLN A 300 5.49 -14.63 18.64
C GLN A 300 4.90 -15.54 17.55
N GLN A 301 4.22 -16.65 17.90
CA GLN A 301 3.54 -17.49 16.91
C GLN A 301 2.39 -16.76 16.21
N SER A 302 1.61 -15.94 16.94
CA SER A 302 0.48 -15.19 16.39
C SER A 302 0.99 -14.06 15.48
N GLN A 303 2.04 -13.34 15.90
CA GLN A 303 2.72 -12.36 15.05
C GLN A 303 3.28 -13.00 13.78
N THR A 304 3.89 -14.19 13.89
CA THR A 304 4.42 -14.92 12.74
C THR A 304 3.30 -15.32 11.78
N ALA A 305 2.20 -15.89 12.27
CA ALA A 305 1.07 -16.30 11.43
C ALA A 305 0.39 -15.10 10.76
N MET A 306 0.10 -14.04 11.51
CA MET A 306 -0.47 -12.79 10.99
C MET A 306 0.42 -12.17 9.91
N ASN A 307 1.70 -11.95 10.22
CA ASN A 307 2.65 -11.37 9.28
C ASN A 307 2.82 -12.23 8.02
N SER A 308 2.70 -13.55 8.16
CA SER A 308 2.72 -14.47 7.02
C SER A 308 1.48 -14.33 6.13
N ALA A 309 0.27 -14.16 6.70
CA ALA A 309 -0.94 -13.88 5.92
C ALA A 309 -0.88 -12.51 5.21
N LEU A 310 -0.31 -11.49 5.86
CA LEU A 310 -0.09 -10.17 5.26
C LEU A 310 0.94 -10.22 4.12
N GLN A 311 1.98 -11.04 4.25
CA GLN A 311 2.93 -11.31 3.17
C GLN A 311 2.25 -12.01 1.97
N ASP A 312 1.32 -12.93 2.25
CA ASP A 312 0.56 -13.61 1.20
C ASP A 312 -0.26 -12.57 0.41
N ALA A 313 -0.91 -11.61 1.09
CA ALA A 313 -1.60 -10.47 0.46
C ALA A 313 -0.68 -9.67 -0.47
N ALA A 314 0.51 -9.29 0.01
CA ALA A 314 1.50 -8.55 -0.76
C ALA A 314 1.93 -9.30 -2.04
N SER A 315 2.07 -10.63 -1.97
CA SER A 315 2.46 -11.48 -3.12
C SER A 315 1.33 -11.72 -4.13
N LEU A 316 0.08 -11.70 -3.67
CA LEU A 316 -1.13 -11.84 -4.48
C LEU A 316 -1.60 -10.51 -5.08
N GLY A 317 -0.92 -9.41 -4.77
CA GLY A 317 -1.28 -8.09 -5.25
C GLY A 317 -2.50 -7.49 -4.56
N VAL A 318 -2.74 -7.85 -3.30
CA VAL A 318 -3.78 -7.24 -2.47
C VAL A 318 -3.14 -6.15 -1.62
N THR A 319 -3.67 -4.93 -1.72
CA THR A 319 -3.25 -3.82 -0.85
C THR A 319 -3.84 -4.03 0.54
N VAL A 320 -3.05 -3.89 1.61
CA VAL A 320 -3.57 -3.93 2.98
C VAL A 320 -3.27 -2.61 3.67
N THR A 321 -4.31 -1.88 4.08
CA THR A 321 -4.22 -0.63 4.85
C THR A 321 -4.56 -0.89 6.31
N VAL A 322 -3.79 -0.33 7.24
CA VAL A 322 -3.96 -0.59 8.67
C VAL A 322 -3.85 0.70 9.48
N ALA A 323 -4.84 0.98 10.32
CA ALA A 323 -4.81 2.09 11.27
C ALA A 323 -3.61 1.95 12.24
N ALA A 324 -2.83 3.02 12.42
CA ALA A 324 -1.58 2.96 13.20
C ALA A 324 -1.78 3.01 14.72
N GLY A 325 -3.01 3.25 15.19
CA GLY A 325 -3.36 3.34 16.60
C GLY A 325 -3.79 4.75 17.01
N ASP A 326 -4.45 4.83 18.15
CA ASP A 326 -5.15 6.04 18.64
C ASP A 326 -4.68 6.50 20.02
N ASN A 327 -3.61 5.89 20.51
CA ASN A 327 -3.10 6.04 21.86
C ASN A 327 -1.64 6.53 21.89
N GLY A 328 -1.23 7.31 20.89
CA GLY A 328 0.09 7.93 20.83
C GLY A 328 1.23 6.93 20.75
N SER A 329 2.41 7.38 21.13
CA SER A 329 3.66 6.62 21.11
C SER A 329 3.73 5.43 22.07
N THR A 330 2.83 5.36 23.07
CA THR A 330 2.79 4.23 24.03
C THR A 330 1.71 3.20 23.73
N ASP A 331 0.87 3.46 22.72
CA ASP A 331 -0.22 2.60 22.27
C ASP A 331 -1.17 2.12 23.40
N GLY A 332 -1.21 2.87 24.51
CA GLY A 332 -2.06 2.56 25.66
C GLY A 332 -1.72 1.23 26.36
N ALA A 333 -0.49 0.72 26.21
CA ALA A 333 -0.04 -0.55 26.81
C ALA A 333 -0.03 -0.53 28.36
N GLY A 334 0.03 0.66 28.97
CA GLY A 334 -0.11 0.85 30.42
C GLY A 334 1.16 0.62 31.23
N ASP A 335 2.32 0.43 30.59
CA ASP A 335 3.62 0.29 31.24
C ASP A 335 4.53 1.52 31.06
N ASN A 336 4.02 2.58 30.43
CA ASN A 336 4.70 3.85 30.18
C ASN A 336 6.00 3.68 29.38
N LYS A 337 5.95 2.86 28.33
CA LYS A 337 7.02 2.65 27.35
C LYS A 337 6.53 2.88 25.93
N LEU A 338 7.47 2.97 25.00
CA LEU A 338 7.17 3.15 23.58
C LEU A 338 6.74 1.84 22.93
N HIS A 339 5.57 1.86 22.31
CA HIS A 339 4.95 0.73 21.61
C HIS A 339 4.46 1.17 20.24
N VAL A 340 4.49 0.25 19.28
CA VAL A 340 3.79 0.43 18.01
C VAL A 340 2.70 -0.62 17.91
N ASP A 341 1.61 -0.25 17.25
CA ASP A 341 0.45 -1.10 17.06
C ASP A 341 0.72 -2.22 16.03
N PHE A 342 0.14 -3.40 16.25
CA PHE A 342 0.10 -4.51 15.31
C PHE A 342 -1.37 -4.84 14.96
N PRO A 343 -1.74 -4.90 13.66
CA PRO A 343 -0.86 -5.25 12.55
C PRO A 343 -0.11 -4.11 11.84
N ALA A 344 -0.26 -2.85 12.25
CA ALA A 344 0.38 -1.71 11.57
C ALA A 344 1.91 -1.83 11.48
N SER A 345 2.55 -2.42 12.50
CA SER A 345 4.01 -2.62 12.50
C SER A 345 4.51 -3.70 11.53
N SER A 346 3.61 -4.50 10.92
CA SER A 346 4.01 -5.42 9.85
C SER A 346 4.67 -4.66 8.69
N PRO A 347 5.77 -5.19 8.10
CA PRO A 347 6.39 -4.61 6.92
C PRO A 347 5.63 -4.91 5.60
N TYR A 348 4.48 -5.59 5.66
CA TYR A 348 3.68 -5.94 4.47
C TYR A 348 2.36 -5.18 4.38
N VAL A 349 2.16 -4.18 5.23
CA VAL A 349 0.96 -3.34 5.25
C VAL A 349 1.32 -1.87 5.07
N LEU A 350 0.38 -1.10 4.54
CA LEU A 350 0.44 0.35 4.54
C LEU A 350 -0.13 0.85 5.88
N ALA A 351 0.75 1.23 6.80
CA ALA A 351 0.36 1.78 8.10
C ALA A 351 -0.09 3.24 7.95
N CYS A 352 -1.27 3.54 8.48
CA CYS A 352 -2.01 4.79 8.32
C CYS A 352 -2.08 5.55 9.65
N GLY A 353 -1.27 6.59 9.80
CA GLY A 353 -1.29 7.51 10.94
C GLY A 353 -2.28 8.66 10.78
N GLY A 354 -2.27 9.58 11.75
CA GLY A 354 -3.30 10.59 11.93
C GLY A 354 -2.78 12.02 12.00
N THR A 355 -3.51 12.93 11.35
CA THR A 355 -3.28 14.39 11.38
C THR A 355 -4.53 15.14 11.88
N THR A 356 -4.33 16.39 12.27
CA THR A 356 -5.40 17.38 12.44
C THR A 356 -5.44 18.24 11.18
N LEU A 357 -6.49 18.11 10.38
CA LEU A 357 -6.63 18.79 9.09
C LEU A 357 -7.50 20.04 9.18
N THR A 358 -6.99 21.18 8.69
CA THR A 358 -7.78 22.38 8.47
C THR A 358 -7.73 22.78 7.01
N GLY A 359 -8.90 22.83 6.36
CA GLY A 359 -8.99 23.21 4.95
C GLY A 359 -10.42 23.47 4.51
N SER A 360 -10.57 23.88 3.25
CA SER A 360 -11.87 24.02 2.61
C SER A 360 -11.75 23.82 1.11
N GLY A 361 -12.79 23.25 0.48
CA GLY A 361 -12.74 22.87 -0.92
C GLY A 361 -11.59 21.90 -1.18
N SER A 362 -10.69 22.25 -2.09
CA SER A 362 -9.48 21.48 -2.41
C SER A 362 -8.19 22.10 -1.86
N LYS A 363 -8.30 23.02 -0.89
CA LYS A 363 -7.14 23.72 -0.31
C LYS A 363 -6.97 23.38 1.16
N ILE A 364 -5.85 22.74 1.48
CA ILE A 364 -5.35 22.57 2.83
C ILE A 364 -4.74 23.91 3.28
N SER A 365 -5.13 24.37 4.47
CA SER A 365 -4.61 25.59 5.09
C SER A 365 -3.59 25.29 6.19
N SER A 366 -3.80 24.19 6.91
CA SER A 366 -2.89 23.65 7.91
C SER A 366 -3.14 22.16 8.04
N GLU A 367 -2.08 21.39 8.26
CA GLU A 367 -2.14 20.00 8.64
C GLU A 367 -0.97 19.72 9.58
N VAL A 368 -1.26 19.17 10.75
CA VAL A 368 -0.28 18.91 11.83
C VAL A 368 -0.51 17.52 12.42
N VAL A 369 0.43 17.00 13.20
CA VAL A 369 0.23 15.71 13.91
C VAL A 369 -1.01 15.79 14.79
N TRP A 370 -1.87 14.76 14.73
CA TRP A 370 -2.98 14.63 15.65
C TRP A 370 -2.49 14.23 17.05
N ASN A 371 -2.65 15.13 18.02
CA ASN A 371 -2.44 14.86 19.44
C ASN A 371 -3.36 15.73 20.31
N GLU A 372 -4.48 15.14 20.71
CA GLU A 372 -5.51 15.72 21.56
C GLU A 372 -5.58 15.01 22.92
N THR A 373 -4.44 14.52 23.41
CA THR A 373 -4.32 13.85 24.71
C THR A 373 -4.73 14.75 25.87
N ALA A 374 -4.49 16.07 25.75
CA ALA A 374 -4.96 17.08 26.70
C ALA A 374 -6.50 17.12 26.84
N ASN A 375 -7.23 16.81 25.76
CA ASN A 375 -8.69 16.72 25.72
C ASN A 375 -9.19 15.27 25.92
N GLN A 376 -8.28 14.33 26.18
CA GLN A 376 -8.53 12.88 26.23
C GLN A 376 -9.21 12.39 24.94
N GLU A 377 -8.86 12.98 23.80
CA GLU A 377 -9.36 12.61 22.47
C GLU A 377 -8.28 11.89 21.64
N GLY A 378 -7.20 11.43 22.27
CA GLY A 378 -6.21 10.53 21.64
C GLY A 378 -5.08 11.23 20.91
N ALA A 379 -4.20 10.43 20.32
CA ALA A 379 -3.11 10.86 19.46
C ALA A 379 -2.78 9.74 18.48
N THR A 380 -2.25 10.06 17.31
CA THR A 380 -1.85 9.04 16.33
C THR A 380 -0.83 8.07 16.91
N GLY A 381 -1.00 6.77 16.67
CA GLY A 381 0.05 5.79 16.88
C GLY A 381 1.22 6.03 15.94
N GLY A 382 2.41 5.62 16.35
CA GLY A 382 3.64 5.80 15.58
C GLY A 382 4.90 5.69 16.42
N GLY A 383 5.97 5.19 15.80
CA GLY A 383 7.23 4.88 16.47
C GLY A 383 8.11 3.94 15.67
N VAL A 384 8.88 3.10 16.38
CA VAL A 384 9.79 2.11 15.79
C VAL A 384 9.51 0.75 16.42
N SER A 385 9.21 -0.24 15.59
CA SER A 385 8.99 -1.63 16.02
C SER A 385 10.20 -2.18 16.77
N ASN A 386 9.96 -2.96 17.81
CA ASN A 386 10.92 -3.81 18.52
C ASN A 386 10.94 -5.26 18.01
N VAL A 387 10.05 -5.60 17.06
CA VAL A 387 9.89 -6.95 16.52
C VAL A 387 10.42 -7.02 15.09
N PHE A 388 9.92 -6.17 14.22
CA PHE A 388 10.20 -6.22 12.78
C PHE A 388 11.39 -5.34 12.45
N ALA A 389 12.43 -5.93 11.85
CA ALA A 389 13.60 -5.19 11.39
C ALA A 389 13.23 -4.15 10.32
N LEU A 390 14.01 -3.08 10.23
CA LEU A 390 13.84 -2.03 9.22
C LEU A 390 13.82 -2.64 7.80
N PRO A 391 12.70 -2.56 7.06
CA PRO A 391 12.61 -3.14 5.73
C PRO A 391 13.42 -2.34 4.71
N ALA A 392 13.92 -3.02 3.67
CA ALA A 392 14.81 -2.41 2.68
C ALA A 392 14.19 -1.18 1.98
N TYR A 393 12.88 -1.22 1.71
CA TYR A 393 12.18 -0.09 1.07
C TYR A 393 12.13 1.18 1.94
N GLN A 394 12.28 1.04 3.27
CA GLN A 394 12.25 2.14 4.24
C GLN A 394 13.66 2.61 4.62
N SER A 395 14.72 1.95 4.12
CA SER A 395 16.11 2.22 4.52
C SER A 395 16.60 3.65 4.22
N SER A 396 16.05 4.31 3.20
CA SER A 396 16.37 5.71 2.85
C SER A 396 15.56 6.75 3.63
N ALA A 397 14.59 6.32 4.43
CA ALA A 397 13.66 7.21 5.15
C ALA A 397 14.24 7.78 6.46
N SER A 398 15.48 7.47 6.80
CA SER A 398 16.14 7.94 8.03
C SER A 398 15.39 7.60 9.32
N VAL A 399 14.73 6.42 9.35
CA VAL A 399 14.03 5.92 10.54
C VAL A 399 14.99 5.91 11.74
N PRO A 400 14.61 6.51 12.89
CA PRO A 400 15.44 6.46 14.09
C PRO A 400 15.51 5.03 14.62
N LYS A 401 16.50 4.76 15.47
CA LYS A 401 16.47 3.54 16.27
C LYS A 401 15.37 3.64 17.32
N GLN A 402 14.82 2.50 17.74
CA GLN A 402 13.90 2.48 18.87
C GLN A 402 14.64 3.04 20.12
N PRO A 403 14.12 4.09 20.78
CA PRO A 403 14.87 4.84 21.80
C PRO A 403 15.27 4.06 23.05
N GLU A 404 14.50 3.05 23.43
CA GLU A 404 14.68 2.28 24.66
C GLU A 404 15.56 1.03 24.46
N THR A 405 15.51 0.41 23.27
CA THR A 405 16.19 -0.86 22.95
C THR A 405 17.36 -0.69 21.99
N ASN A 406 17.46 0.47 21.32
CA ASN A 406 18.37 0.73 20.20
C ASN A 406 18.19 -0.19 18.99
N PHE A 407 17.06 -0.90 18.90
CA PHE A 407 16.76 -1.77 17.77
C PHE A 407 16.53 -0.96 16.48
N VAL A 408 17.03 -1.47 15.36
CA VAL A 408 16.84 -0.87 14.03
C VAL A 408 15.60 -1.53 13.42
N GLY A 409 14.44 -1.01 13.80
CA GLY A 409 13.14 -1.58 13.46
C GLY A 409 12.40 -0.86 12.32
N ARG A 410 11.32 -1.47 11.87
CA ARG A 410 10.31 -0.87 10.98
C ARG A 410 9.73 0.36 11.64
N GLY A 411 9.81 1.51 10.99
CA GLY A 411 9.21 2.76 11.46
C GLY A 411 7.73 2.82 11.11
N VAL A 412 6.88 3.27 12.02
CA VAL A 412 5.42 3.41 11.86
C VAL A 412 5.03 4.89 12.07
N PRO A 413 4.10 5.47 11.29
CA PRO A 413 3.36 4.89 10.16
C PRO A 413 4.12 5.01 8.81
N ASP A 414 3.50 4.56 7.71
CA ASP A 414 4.01 4.81 6.35
C ASP A 414 3.48 6.12 5.78
N VAL A 415 2.21 6.44 6.04
CA VAL A 415 1.47 7.60 5.53
C VAL A 415 0.49 8.09 6.59
N ALA A 416 -0.12 9.26 6.40
CA ALA A 416 -1.14 9.79 7.31
C ALA A 416 -2.33 10.45 6.59
N GLY A 417 -3.36 10.78 7.36
CA GLY A 417 -4.51 11.57 6.94
C GLY A 417 -5.32 12.05 8.15
N ASP A 418 -6.35 12.87 7.91
CA ASP A 418 -7.15 13.45 8.99
C ASP A 418 -7.72 12.35 9.87
N ALA A 419 -7.45 12.46 11.16
CA ALA A 419 -7.84 11.51 12.19
C ALA A 419 -8.29 12.22 13.46
N ASP A 420 -8.13 13.53 13.58
CA ASP A 420 -8.49 14.22 14.80
C ASP A 420 -10.03 14.30 14.95
N PRO A 421 -10.65 13.79 16.03
CA PRO A 421 -12.09 13.92 16.25
C PRO A 421 -12.58 15.37 16.27
N THR A 422 -11.70 16.33 16.58
CA THR A 422 -12.03 17.75 16.50
C THR A 422 -12.27 18.18 15.06
N THR A 423 -11.55 17.66 14.06
CA THR A 423 -11.75 17.91 12.62
C THR A 423 -12.43 16.78 11.86
N GLY A 424 -12.83 15.71 12.54
CA GLY A 424 -13.14 14.42 11.95
C GLY A 424 -14.40 14.30 11.07
N TYR A 425 -14.76 13.05 10.82
CA TYR A 425 -15.67 12.62 9.77
C TYR A 425 -17.12 12.61 10.24
N GLN A 426 -17.99 13.23 9.44
CA GLN A 426 -19.43 13.15 9.59
C GLN A 426 -19.90 11.75 9.14
N ILE A 427 -20.45 11.01 10.08
CA ILE A 427 -20.85 9.62 9.92
C ILE A 427 -22.22 9.37 10.56
N ARG A 428 -22.83 8.22 10.26
CA ARG A 428 -24.09 7.79 10.86
C ARG A 428 -23.95 6.42 11.52
N VAL A 429 -24.34 6.34 12.80
CA VAL A 429 -24.31 5.08 13.58
C VAL A 429 -25.57 5.00 14.43
N ASP A 430 -26.21 3.83 14.41
CA ASP A 430 -27.38 3.51 15.23
C ASP A 430 -28.49 4.57 15.17
N GLY A 431 -28.77 5.04 13.96
CA GLY A 431 -29.78 6.06 13.72
C GLY A 431 -29.33 7.51 14.03
N GLN A 432 -28.11 7.74 14.51
CA GLN A 432 -27.60 9.04 14.93
C GLN A 432 -26.48 9.54 14.03
N ASN A 433 -26.53 10.83 13.69
CA ASN A 433 -25.41 11.50 13.04
C ASN A 433 -24.37 11.87 14.10
N GLN A 434 -23.12 11.50 13.87
CA GLN A 434 -22.01 11.70 14.80
C GLN A 434 -20.79 12.24 14.05
N VAL A 435 -19.77 12.65 14.80
CA VAL A 435 -18.45 12.96 14.25
C VAL A 435 -17.45 12.02 14.91
N ILE A 436 -16.71 11.29 14.08
CA ILE A 436 -15.70 10.33 14.52
C ILE A 436 -14.35 10.69 13.89
N GLY A 437 -13.29 10.60 14.68
CA GLY A 437 -11.91 10.55 14.22
C GLY A 437 -11.27 9.21 14.62
N GLY A 438 -9.97 9.21 14.80
CA GLY A 438 -9.14 8.04 14.93
C GLY A 438 -8.49 7.66 13.61
N THR A 439 -7.35 6.98 13.70
CA THR A 439 -6.63 6.42 12.55
C THR A 439 -7.46 5.36 11.83
N SER A 440 -8.51 4.82 12.47
CA SER A 440 -9.58 4.06 11.84
C SER A 440 -10.24 4.77 10.66
N ALA A 441 -10.29 6.11 10.61
CA ALA A 441 -10.82 6.78 9.42
C ALA A 441 -9.82 6.81 8.25
N VAL A 442 -8.52 6.62 8.54
CA VAL A 442 -7.43 6.79 7.58
C VAL A 442 -7.13 5.51 6.81
N ALA A 443 -7.24 4.34 7.45
CA ALA A 443 -7.15 3.05 6.77
C ALA A 443 -8.18 2.87 5.63
N PRO A 444 -9.50 3.09 5.84
CA PRO A 444 -10.51 3.05 4.80
C PRO A 444 -10.39 4.19 3.79
N LEU A 445 -9.91 5.37 4.20
CA LEU A 445 -9.60 6.48 3.30
C LEU A 445 -8.54 6.07 2.26
N TRP A 446 -7.44 5.47 2.71
CA TRP A 446 -6.40 4.93 1.83
C TRP A 446 -6.88 3.69 1.05
N ALA A 447 -7.75 2.87 1.63
CA ALA A 447 -8.34 1.74 0.92
C ALA A 447 -9.19 2.21 -0.27
N ALA A 448 -9.97 3.28 -0.07
CA ALA A 448 -10.73 3.92 -1.15
C ALA A 448 -9.80 4.49 -2.22
N LEU A 449 -8.72 5.19 -1.84
CA LEU A 449 -7.72 5.67 -2.80
C LEU A 449 -7.15 4.52 -3.63
N ALA A 450 -6.75 3.42 -2.97
CA ALA A 450 -6.23 2.25 -3.67
C ALA A 450 -7.24 1.67 -4.67
N ALA A 451 -8.54 1.64 -4.33
CA ALA A 451 -9.58 1.22 -5.26
C ALA A 451 -9.70 2.16 -6.48
N LEU A 452 -9.65 3.48 -6.27
CA LEU A 452 -9.64 4.47 -7.37
C LEU A 452 -8.40 4.30 -8.26
N LEU A 453 -7.22 4.11 -7.66
CA LEU A 453 -5.98 3.86 -8.40
C LEU A 453 -6.07 2.58 -9.24
N ASN A 454 -6.63 1.50 -8.68
CA ASN A 454 -6.80 0.23 -9.37
C ASN A 454 -7.73 0.35 -10.58
N GLU A 455 -8.85 1.07 -10.44
CA GLU A 455 -9.78 1.36 -11.55
C GLU A 455 -9.04 2.03 -12.70
N GLN A 456 -8.31 3.11 -12.42
CA GLN A 456 -7.62 3.88 -13.45
C GLN A 456 -6.46 3.13 -14.11
N LEU A 457 -5.73 2.32 -13.35
CA LEU A 457 -4.59 1.54 -13.84
C LEU A 457 -5.02 0.24 -14.54
N GLY A 458 -6.27 -0.19 -14.37
CA GLY A 458 -6.79 -1.47 -14.88
C GLY A 458 -6.16 -2.70 -14.21
N THR A 459 -5.44 -2.52 -13.10
CA THR A 459 -4.77 -3.59 -12.35
C THR A 459 -4.55 -3.17 -10.90
N SER A 460 -4.43 -4.14 -10.00
CA SER A 460 -4.20 -3.85 -8.58
C SER A 460 -2.79 -3.29 -8.35
N VAL A 461 -2.72 -2.16 -7.63
CA VAL A 461 -1.46 -1.58 -7.16
C VAL A 461 -0.72 -2.50 -6.17
N GLY A 462 -1.45 -3.37 -5.45
CA GLY A 462 -0.92 -4.36 -4.53
C GLY A 462 -0.06 -3.77 -3.42
N PHE A 463 1.07 -4.40 -3.13
CA PHE A 463 1.98 -3.93 -2.07
C PHE A 463 2.59 -2.56 -2.42
N LEU A 464 2.06 -1.50 -1.78
CA LEU A 464 2.35 -0.11 -2.11
C LEU A 464 3.66 0.41 -1.52
N ASN A 465 4.05 -0.01 -0.31
CA ASN A 465 5.14 0.62 0.43
C ASN A 465 6.40 0.84 -0.43
N PRO A 466 6.96 -0.18 -1.13
CA PRO A 466 8.16 0.00 -1.95
C PRO A 466 8.03 1.00 -3.10
N LYS A 467 6.81 1.30 -3.53
CA LYS A 467 6.50 2.30 -4.57
C LYS A 467 6.36 3.70 -3.97
N LEU A 468 5.97 3.83 -2.71
CA LEU A 468 5.72 5.12 -2.05
C LEU A 468 6.99 5.78 -1.52
N TYR A 469 7.85 5.02 -0.85
CA TYR A 469 9.05 5.56 -0.19
C TYR A 469 9.99 6.36 -1.11
N PRO A 470 10.20 5.97 -2.39
CA PRO A 470 11.00 6.77 -3.30
C PRO A 470 10.36 8.10 -3.74
N LEU A 471 9.04 8.28 -3.56
CA LEU A 471 8.33 9.46 -4.05
C LEU A 471 8.50 10.67 -3.12
N GLY A 472 8.47 10.44 -1.80
CA GLY A 472 8.63 11.50 -0.78
C GLY A 472 7.80 12.76 -1.07
N GLU A 473 8.39 13.93 -0.82
CA GLU A 473 7.74 15.25 -0.97
C GLU A 473 7.21 15.55 -2.40
N SER A 474 7.56 14.75 -3.43
CA SER A 474 7.01 14.94 -4.78
C SER A 474 5.54 14.53 -4.90
N VAL A 475 5.04 13.71 -3.97
CA VAL A 475 3.66 13.19 -3.96
C VAL A 475 2.98 13.44 -2.63
N PHE A 476 3.74 13.53 -1.53
CA PHE A 476 3.18 13.69 -0.20
C PHE A 476 3.35 15.11 0.32
N GLN A 477 2.34 15.59 1.03
CA GLN A 477 2.41 16.80 1.85
C GLN A 477 3.11 16.44 3.16
N ASP A 478 4.33 16.94 3.32
CA ASP A 478 5.15 16.71 4.52
C ASP A 478 4.55 17.44 5.74
N ILE A 479 4.40 16.71 6.85
CA ILE A 479 3.81 17.21 8.10
C ILE A 479 4.91 17.39 9.13
N THR A 480 5.39 18.63 9.27
CA THR A 480 6.63 18.88 10.01
C THR A 480 6.42 19.42 11.44
N SER A 481 5.19 19.38 11.96
CA SER A 481 4.83 20.02 13.24
C SER A 481 3.90 19.17 14.08
N GLY A 482 4.23 19.07 15.36
CA GLY A 482 3.50 18.31 16.36
C GLY A 482 4.27 17.07 16.80
N ASN A 483 3.67 16.30 17.70
CA ASN A 483 4.23 15.09 18.28
C ASN A 483 3.09 14.14 18.66
N ASN A 484 3.38 12.86 18.80
CA ASN A 484 2.42 11.87 19.27
C ASN A 484 2.70 11.37 20.70
N ASP A 485 3.40 12.18 21.50
CA ASP A 485 3.70 11.85 22.89
C ASP A 485 2.44 12.00 23.74
N ASP A 486 1.95 10.87 24.26
CA ASP A 486 0.76 10.76 25.09
C ASP A 486 1.07 10.62 26.59
N SER A 487 2.35 10.45 26.95
CA SER A 487 2.79 10.07 28.29
C SER A 487 3.89 10.96 28.87
N GLY A 488 4.40 11.91 28.10
CA GLY A 488 5.47 12.82 28.49
C GLY A 488 6.87 12.19 28.40
N LEU A 489 7.04 11.15 27.57
CA LEU A 489 8.33 10.49 27.33
C LEU A 489 9.26 11.30 26.40
N GLY A 490 8.72 12.30 25.70
CA GLY A 490 9.43 13.12 24.73
C GLY A 490 9.54 12.52 23.33
N TYR A 491 8.82 11.42 23.05
CA TYR A 491 8.82 10.73 21.76
C TYR A 491 7.38 10.49 21.27
N TYR A 492 7.10 10.51 19.97
CA TYR A 492 7.95 10.94 18.84
C TYR A 492 7.50 12.30 18.33
N ASN A 493 8.39 13.00 17.62
CA ASN A 493 8.11 14.34 17.07
C ASN A 493 8.12 14.28 15.55
N ALA A 494 7.23 15.05 14.93
CA ALA A 494 7.24 15.26 13.49
C ALA A 494 8.45 16.09 13.05
N GLY A 495 8.86 15.93 11.80
CA GLY A 495 10.05 16.56 11.24
C GLY A 495 9.99 16.66 9.73
N LYS A 496 11.09 17.10 9.11
CA LYS A 496 11.19 17.11 7.65
C LYS A 496 11.39 15.67 7.12
N GLY A 497 10.62 15.29 6.11
CA GLY A 497 10.67 13.97 5.50
C GLY A 497 9.91 12.93 6.32
N TRP A 498 10.28 11.65 6.19
CA TRP A 498 9.60 10.61 6.96
C TRP A 498 9.79 10.80 8.47
N ASP A 499 8.71 10.72 9.24
CA ASP A 499 8.76 10.74 10.71
C ASP A 499 7.87 9.69 11.40
N PRO A 500 8.14 9.36 12.68
CA PRO A 500 7.38 8.34 13.42
C PRO A 500 6.02 8.84 13.97
N CYS A 501 5.46 9.90 13.40
CA CYS A 501 4.10 10.38 13.70
C CYS A 501 3.20 10.25 12.47
N THR A 502 3.69 10.66 11.30
CA THR A 502 2.91 10.81 10.06
C THR A 502 3.53 10.12 8.85
N GLY A 503 4.68 9.47 9.03
CA GLY A 503 5.35 8.75 7.96
C GLY A 503 5.74 9.70 6.84
N LEU A 504 5.40 9.36 5.59
CA LEU A 504 5.65 10.21 4.43
C LEU A 504 4.74 11.46 4.39
N GLY A 505 3.71 11.54 5.24
CA GLY A 505 2.70 12.60 5.25
C GLY A 505 1.39 12.22 4.56
N SER A 506 0.56 13.22 4.26
CA SER A 506 -0.73 13.02 3.58
C SER A 506 -0.56 13.03 2.05
N PRO A 507 -1.35 12.23 1.30
CA PRO A 507 -1.12 12.08 -0.13
C PRO A 507 -1.69 13.24 -0.95
N ASN A 508 -1.05 13.53 -2.08
CA ASN A 508 -1.74 14.06 -3.25
C ASN A 508 -2.12 12.90 -4.18
N GLY A 509 -3.40 12.52 -4.18
CA GLY A 509 -3.89 11.32 -4.89
C GLY A 509 -3.65 11.36 -6.41
N ALA A 510 -3.82 12.52 -7.05
CA ALA A 510 -3.57 12.68 -8.49
C ALA A 510 -2.08 12.54 -8.85
N LEU A 511 -1.18 13.11 -8.05
CA LEU A 511 0.26 12.95 -8.26
C LEU A 511 0.70 11.51 -8.01
N LEU A 512 0.11 10.83 -7.01
CA LEU A 512 0.36 9.42 -6.77
C LEU A 512 -0.07 8.57 -7.97
N LEU A 513 -1.28 8.80 -8.50
CA LEU A 513 -1.75 8.14 -9.71
C LEU A 513 -0.80 8.37 -10.89
N GLN A 514 -0.34 9.60 -11.09
CA GLN A 514 0.62 9.94 -12.14
C GLN A 514 1.94 9.18 -11.96
N ALA A 515 2.48 9.12 -10.74
CA ALA A 515 3.72 8.41 -10.43
C ALA A 515 3.59 6.91 -10.71
N LEU A 516 2.48 6.29 -10.28
CA LEU A 516 2.21 4.87 -10.50
C LEU A 516 1.96 4.54 -11.98
N SER A 517 1.29 5.43 -12.71
CA SER A 517 1.09 5.30 -14.16
C SER A 517 2.41 5.42 -14.93
N SER A 518 3.29 6.32 -14.47
CA SER A 518 4.62 6.53 -15.06
C SER A 518 5.54 5.34 -14.84
N GLY A 519 5.44 4.66 -13.69
CA GLY A 519 6.12 3.38 -13.41
C GLY A 519 5.67 2.22 -14.32
N SER A 520 4.45 2.26 -14.85
CA SER A 520 3.98 1.33 -15.90
C SER A 520 4.52 1.67 -17.30
N SER A 521 5.03 2.90 -17.50
CA SER A 521 5.62 3.35 -18.78
C SER A 521 7.14 3.42 -18.78
N ALA A 522 7.79 3.51 -17.61
CA ALA A 522 9.25 3.60 -17.50
C ALA A 522 9.97 2.29 -17.89
N ALA A 523 9.28 1.15 -17.82
CA ALA A 523 9.83 -0.14 -18.22
C ALA A 523 9.75 -0.41 -19.73
N GLN A 524 8.98 0.37 -20.50
CA GLN A 524 8.94 0.26 -21.96
C GLN A 524 9.39 1.59 -22.57
N ARG A 525 10.50 1.55 -23.31
CA ARG A 525 10.97 2.68 -24.09
C ARG A 525 10.86 2.37 -25.58
N ALA A 526 10.47 3.37 -26.36
CA ALA A 526 10.41 3.29 -27.80
C ALA A 526 11.67 3.88 -28.43
N VAL A 527 12.23 3.21 -29.44
CA VAL A 527 13.28 3.80 -30.29
C VAL A 527 12.67 4.90 -31.14
N VAL A 528 13.25 6.09 -31.12
CA VAL A 528 12.88 7.16 -32.07
C VAL A 528 13.35 6.74 -33.47
N PRO A 529 12.46 6.65 -34.49
CA PRO A 529 12.85 6.24 -35.83
C PRO A 529 13.99 7.09 -36.42
N GLY A 530 14.96 6.44 -37.06
CA GLY A 530 16.11 7.13 -37.68
C GLY A 530 17.18 7.64 -36.70
N SER A 531 17.02 7.41 -35.38
CA SER A 531 17.98 7.84 -34.36
C SER A 531 19.17 6.89 -34.17
N THR A 532 19.27 5.78 -34.90
CA THR A 532 20.42 4.88 -34.76
C THR A 532 21.70 5.59 -35.22
N PRO A 533 22.74 5.69 -34.36
CA PRO A 533 23.97 6.38 -34.74
C PRO A 533 24.63 5.72 -35.94
N ARG A 534 24.76 6.46 -37.04
CA ARG A 534 25.62 6.03 -38.15
C ARG A 534 27.07 6.03 -37.66
N ARG A 535 27.88 5.03 -38.02
CA ARG A 535 29.32 4.99 -37.64
C ARG A 535 30.15 4.62 -38.86
N LYS A 536 31.29 5.28 -39.07
CA LYS A 536 32.33 4.84 -40.00
C LYS A 536 33.45 4.14 -39.21
N ALA A 537 34.12 3.17 -39.83
CA ALA A 537 35.22 2.44 -39.18
C ALA A 537 36.40 3.35 -38.73
N SER A 538 36.53 4.53 -39.35
CA SER A 538 37.53 5.55 -39.02
C SER A 538 37.19 6.38 -37.78
N ASP A 539 35.96 6.35 -37.29
CA ASP A 539 35.49 7.22 -36.22
C ASP A 539 36.16 6.89 -34.88
N ARG A 540 36.52 7.92 -34.12
CA ARG A 540 37.10 7.81 -32.77
C ARG A 540 36.21 8.57 -31.79
N PHE A 541 35.66 7.85 -30.82
CA PHE A 541 34.69 8.38 -29.85
C PHE A 541 35.34 8.58 -28.48
N GLU A 542 35.28 9.80 -27.98
CA GLU A 542 35.81 10.23 -26.68
C GLU A 542 34.66 10.68 -25.76
N ASN A 543 34.77 10.44 -24.46
CA ASN A 543 33.77 10.91 -23.50
C ASN A 543 33.81 12.44 -23.40
N LEU A 544 32.68 13.06 -23.04
CA LEU A 544 32.64 14.49 -22.80
C LEU A 544 33.53 14.86 -21.59
N PRO A 545 34.36 15.91 -21.67
CA PRO A 545 35.30 16.28 -20.61
C PRO A 545 34.63 16.69 -19.28
N ASP A 546 33.46 17.32 -19.35
CA ASP A 546 32.64 17.68 -18.19
C ASP A 546 31.14 17.66 -18.56
N PRO A 547 30.44 16.53 -18.35
CA PRO A 547 29.04 16.36 -18.78
C PRO A 547 28.05 17.26 -18.01
N SER A 548 28.48 17.87 -16.90
CA SER A 548 27.65 18.72 -16.05
C SER A 548 27.66 20.21 -16.45
N LYS A 549 28.67 20.66 -17.21
CA LYS A 549 28.91 22.11 -17.48
C LYS A 549 28.52 22.60 -18.86
N GLU A 550 28.38 21.72 -19.85
CA GLU A 550 28.05 22.12 -21.23
C GLU A 550 26.54 22.02 -21.48
N LEU A 551 25.90 23.14 -21.79
CA LEU A 551 24.49 23.17 -22.15
C LEU A 551 24.30 22.79 -23.62
N ILE A 552 23.58 21.70 -23.84
CA ILE A 552 23.28 21.14 -25.16
C ILE A 552 21.86 21.56 -25.54
N THR A 553 21.69 22.01 -26.78
CA THR A 553 20.37 22.35 -27.33
C THR A 553 19.89 21.24 -28.25
N ALA A 554 18.68 20.73 -28.00
CA ALA A 554 18.01 19.75 -28.85
C ALA A 554 16.63 20.25 -29.28
N SER A 555 16.12 19.71 -30.38
CA SER A 555 14.77 19.98 -30.88
C SER A 555 14.00 18.69 -31.02
N LEU A 556 12.89 18.57 -30.30
CA LEU A 556 11.95 17.46 -30.43
C LEU A 556 10.88 17.85 -31.44
N ILE A 557 10.78 17.06 -32.52
CA ILE A 557 9.77 17.24 -33.55
C ILE A 557 8.54 16.42 -33.19
N VAL A 558 7.40 17.09 -33.10
CA VAL A 558 6.12 16.52 -32.67
C VAL A 558 5.26 16.19 -33.89
N ARG A 559 4.48 15.11 -33.83
CA ARG A 559 3.54 14.76 -34.91
C ARG A 559 2.53 15.88 -35.19
N GLY A 560 2.01 15.95 -36.42
CA GLY A 560 0.87 16.82 -36.75
C GLY A 560 -0.44 16.30 -36.16
N ALA A 561 -1.39 17.20 -35.87
CA ALA A 561 -2.65 16.85 -35.18
C ALA A 561 -3.51 15.77 -35.86
N ASN A 562 -3.33 15.52 -37.17
CA ASN A 562 -4.06 14.52 -37.96
C ASN A 562 -3.13 13.49 -38.66
N ALA A 563 -1.88 13.35 -38.20
CA ALA A 563 -0.93 12.43 -38.83
C ALA A 563 -1.21 10.97 -38.43
N ASN A 564 -1.22 10.05 -39.41
CA ASN A 564 -1.18 8.62 -39.12
C ASN A 564 0.23 8.28 -38.59
N PRO A 565 0.38 7.66 -37.39
CA PRO A 565 1.67 7.41 -36.74
C PRO A 565 2.69 6.61 -37.58
N GLU A 566 2.24 5.87 -38.59
CA GLU A 566 3.12 5.13 -39.51
C GLU A 566 3.62 5.95 -40.72
N SER A 567 3.03 7.12 -40.99
CA SER A 567 3.25 7.90 -42.23
C SER A 567 4.10 9.17 -42.07
N ASP A 568 4.33 9.64 -40.84
CA ASP A 568 5.10 10.86 -40.52
C ASP A 568 6.40 10.47 -39.80
N THR A 569 7.28 9.74 -40.49
CA THR A 569 8.51 9.19 -39.89
C THR A 569 9.67 10.19 -39.97
N GLY A 570 10.44 10.31 -38.89
CA GLY A 570 11.65 11.14 -38.83
C GLY A 570 12.69 10.81 -39.90
N GLU A 571 12.66 9.59 -40.46
CA GLU A 571 13.56 9.16 -41.52
C GLU A 571 13.36 9.94 -42.84
N GLN A 572 12.15 10.44 -43.15
CA GLN A 572 11.90 11.31 -44.30
C GLN A 572 12.41 12.75 -44.06
N LEU A 573 12.33 13.24 -42.82
CA LEU A 573 12.83 14.56 -42.42
C LEU A 573 14.36 14.60 -42.33
N LEU A 574 14.99 13.49 -41.90
CA LEU A 574 16.44 13.36 -41.72
C LEU A 574 17.19 12.99 -43.01
N SER A 575 16.52 12.41 -44.02
CA SER A 575 17.14 11.96 -45.29
C SER A 575 17.08 12.97 -46.45
N GLY A 576 16.40 14.11 -46.27
CA GLY A 576 16.38 15.21 -47.26
C GLY A 576 15.60 14.95 -48.55
N LYS A 577 14.76 13.91 -48.63
CA LYS A 577 13.89 13.65 -49.78
C LYS A 577 12.43 13.98 -49.45
N LEU A 578 12.02 15.22 -49.66
CA LEU A 578 10.62 15.54 -49.88
C LEU A 578 10.25 15.07 -51.30
N ALA A 579 9.29 14.16 -51.41
CA ALA A 579 8.83 13.65 -52.70
C ALA A 579 8.31 14.80 -53.58
N SER A 580 8.95 14.98 -54.72
CA SER A 580 8.49 15.89 -55.76
C SER A 580 7.26 15.30 -56.45
N GLY A 581 6.10 15.95 -56.25
CA GLY A 581 5.01 15.93 -57.22
C GLY A 581 3.93 14.88 -57.02
N SER A 582 2.81 15.29 -56.44
CA SER A 582 1.47 14.89 -56.89
C SER A 582 0.43 15.87 -56.34
N ARG A 583 -0.37 16.43 -57.25
CA ARG A 583 -1.49 17.34 -56.98
C ARG A 583 -2.61 16.57 -56.29
N GLU A 584 -2.80 16.85 -55.00
CA GLU A 584 -4.08 17.05 -54.29
C GLU A 584 -3.73 17.22 -52.81
N ARG A 585 -4.00 18.40 -52.24
CA ARG A 585 -3.80 18.67 -50.82
C ARG A 585 -5.09 18.32 -50.08
N PRO A 586 -5.13 17.28 -49.22
CA PRO A 586 -6.10 17.28 -48.14
C PRO A 586 -5.70 18.40 -47.17
N ALA A 587 -6.67 19.16 -46.67
CA ALA A 587 -6.44 20.15 -45.62
C ALA A 587 -6.10 19.43 -44.31
N ILE A 588 -4.83 19.06 -44.15
CA ILE A 588 -4.26 18.51 -42.92
C ILE A 588 -3.76 19.71 -42.12
N SER A 589 -4.23 19.88 -40.88
CA SER A 589 -3.65 20.85 -39.97
C SER A 589 -2.13 20.61 -39.89
N THR A 590 -1.34 21.61 -40.27
CA THR A 590 0.13 21.56 -40.26
C THR A 590 0.70 21.74 -38.84
N GLU A 591 -0.14 21.99 -37.85
CA GLU A 591 0.26 22.29 -36.47
C GLU A 591 0.27 21.03 -35.60
N ALA A 592 1.13 21.03 -34.58
CA ALA A 592 1.16 19.97 -33.58
C ALA A 592 -0.09 20.03 -32.69
N ASN A 593 -0.56 18.87 -32.25
CA ASN A 593 -1.63 18.81 -31.26
C ASN A 593 -1.15 19.46 -29.94
N PRO A 594 -1.90 20.41 -29.35
CA PRO A 594 -1.53 21.05 -28.09
C PRO A 594 -1.28 20.05 -26.94
N ASN A 595 -2.02 18.94 -26.89
CA ASN A 595 -1.84 17.90 -25.87
C ASN A 595 -0.52 17.14 -26.06
N ASP A 596 -0.11 16.91 -27.30
CA ASP A 596 1.17 16.27 -27.61
C ASP A 596 2.35 17.19 -27.25
N ILE A 597 2.22 18.50 -27.52
CA ILE A 597 3.20 19.51 -27.08
C ILE A 597 3.29 19.53 -25.55
N ALA A 598 2.17 19.51 -24.85
CA ALA A 598 2.14 19.47 -23.39
C ALA A 598 2.80 18.19 -22.82
N ALA A 599 2.53 17.03 -23.42
CA ALA A 599 3.15 15.76 -23.03
C ALA A 599 4.68 15.77 -23.24
N VAL A 600 5.16 16.31 -24.36
CA VAL A 600 6.60 16.48 -24.61
C VAL A 600 7.22 17.48 -23.63
N CYS A 601 6.53 18.57 -23.30
CA CYS A 601 7.01 19.54 -22.31
C CYS A 601 7.13 18.92 -20.91
N ALA A 602 6.13 18.15 -20.47
CA ALA A 602 6.16 17.46 -19.18
C ALA A 602 7.32 16.45 -19.09
N PHE A 603 7.58 15.70 -20.18
CA PHE A 603 8.74 14.82 -20.26
C PHE A 603 10.07 15.57 -20.13
N VAL A 604 10.20 16.72 -20.80
CA VAL A 604 11.44 17.53 -20.75
C VAL A 604 11.66 18.13 -19.36
N GLU A 605 10.60 18.68 -18.76
CA GLU A 605 10.64 19.28 -17.42
C GLU A 605 10.94 18.24 -16.34
N HIS A 606 10.46 16.99 -16.50
CA HIS A 606 10.75 15.88 -15.58
C HIS A 606 12.25 15.60 -15.42
N TYR A 607 13.04 15.72 -16.50
CA TYR A 607 14.50 15.54 -16.46
C TYR A 607 15.26 16.84 -16.14
N GLY A 608 14.57 17.87 -15.64
CA GLY A 608 15.17 19.13 -15.24
C GLY A 608 15.73 19.97 -16.39
N MET A 609 15.33 19.69 -17.63
CA MET A 609 15.75 20.45 -18.81
C MET A 609 14.87 21.69 -19.00
N THR A 610 15.45 22.75 -19.55
CA THR A 610 14.74 24.01 -19.84
C THR A 610 14.11 23.96 -21.22
N ILE A 611 12.84 24.36 -21.34
CA ILE A 611 12.18 24.55 -22.65
C ILE A 611 12.51 25.95 -23.16
N VAL A 612 13.22 26.03 -24.27
CA VAL A 612 13.66 27.26 -24.92
C VAL A 612 12.58 27.83 -25.84
N GLU A 613 11.86 26.97 -26.55
CA GLU A 613 10.81 27.39 -27.49
C GLU A 613 9.71 26.32 -27.58
N ARG A 614 8.44 26.76 -27.64
CA ARG A 614 7.28 25.95 -27.99
C ARG A 614 6.68 26.51 -29.28
N ASN A 615 6.84 25.80 -30.39
CA ASN A 615 6.37 26.26 -31.69
C ASN A 615 5.43 25.23 -32.32
N ALA A 616 4.12 25.39 -32.07
CA ALA A 616 3.10 24.47 -32.55
C ALA A 616 3.02 24.45 -34.09
N SER A 617 3.15 25.61 -34.74
CA SER A 617 3.11 25.72 -36.20
C SER A 617 4.34 25.10 -36.87
N ALA A 618 5.51 25.14 -36.23
CA ALA A 618 6.72 24.44 -36.68
C ALA A 618 6.83 23.00 -36.13
N ARG A 619 5.85 22.57 -35.33
CA ARG A 619 5.81 21.25 -34.65
C ARG A 619 7.07 20.96 -33.84
N ARG A 620 7.63 21.98 -33.16
CA ARG A 620 8.93 21.90 -32.50
C ARG A 620 8.85 22.32 -31.04
N VAL A 621 9.43 21.49 -30.17
CA VAL A 621 9.81 21.87 -28.80
C VAL A 621 11.33 21.92 -28.74
N GLN A 622 11.89 23.12 -28.53
CA GLN A 622 13.34 23.29 -28.38
C GLN A 622 13.69 23.26 -26.89
N ILE A 623 14.73 22.51 -26.55
CA ILE A 623 15.13 22.24 -25.17
C ILE A 623 16.60 22.51 -24.96
N GLN A 624 16.98 22.78 -23.72
CA GLN A 624 18.35 22.95 -23.28
C GLN A 624 18.59 22.22 -21.95
N GLY A 625 19.66 21.44 -21.88
CA GLY A 625 20.05 20.68 -20.69
C GLY A 625 21.53 20.29 -20.76
N ASN A 626 22.10 19.82 -19.66
CA ASN A 626 23.47 19.29 -19.66
C ASN A 626 23.51 17.86 -20.22
N ALA A 627 24.70 17.29 -20.37
CA ALA A 627 24.85 15.96 -20.97
C ALA A 627 24.27 14.84 -20.10
N GLU A 628 24.30 14.97 -18.77
CA GLU A 628 23.70 13.97 -17.85
C GLU A 628 22.17 13.92 -18.03
N GLN A 629 21.52 15.09 -18.06
CA GLN A 629 20.09 15.21 -18.29
C GLN A 629 19.68 14.64 -19.65
N MET A 630 20.48 14.87 -20.69
CA MET A 630 20.24 14.33 -22.04
C MET A 630 20.45 12.81 -22.11
N ASP A 631 21.53 12.30 -21.51
CA ASP A 631 21.83 10.88 -21.43
C ASP A 631 20.72 10.12 -20.69
N GLU A 632 20.24 10.66 -19.58
CA GLU A 632 19.18 10.08 -18.76
C GLU A 632 17.80 10.18 -19.43
N ALA A 633 17.45 11.33 -20.01
CA ALA A 633 16.16 11.51 -20.68
C ALA A 633 16.02 10.58 -21.89
N PHE A 634 17.08 10.45 -22.68
CA PHE A 634 17.06 9.77 -23.97
C PHE A 634 17.68 8.36 -23.96
N HIS A 635 18.20 7.89 -22.82
CA HIS A 635 18.96 6.63 -22.68
C HIS A 635 20.05 6.49 -23.75
N ILE A 636 20.83 7.55 -23.90
CA ILE A 636 21.99 7.59 -24.79
C ILE A 636 23.25 7.85 -23.97
N ARG A 637 24.40 7.74 -24.63
CA ARG A 637 25.68 8.23 -24.13
C ARG A 637 26.24 9.24 -25.11
N LEU A 638 26.12 10.52 -24.77
CA LEU A 638 26.71 11.63 -25.50
C LEU A 638 28.23 11.56 -25.43
N CYS A 639 28.86 11.87 -26.55
CA CYS A 639 30.29 11.76 -26.75
C CYS A 639 30.75 12.71 -27.86
N THR A 640 32.05 13.01 -27.88
CA THR A 640 32.66 13.70 -29.02
C THR A 640 33.21 12.65 -29.98
N CYS A 641 33.00 12.83 -31.27
CA CYS A 641 33.58 12.00 -32.31
C CYS A 641 34.54 12.82 -33.17
N LYS A 642 35.73 12.29 -33.41
CA LYS A 642 36.71 12.84 -34.36
C LYS A 642 36.62 12.09 -35.68
N ASP A 643 36.36 12.81 -36.77
CA ASP A 643 36.32 12.24 -38.12
C ASP A 643 37.71 12.04 -38.74
N ALA A 644 37.74 11.40 -39.91
CA ALA A 644 38.96 11.12 -40.67
C ALA A 644 39.70 12.38 -41.15
N MET A 645 39.04 13.55 -41.17
CA MET A 645 39.64 14.85 -41.53
C MET A 645 40.09 15.63 -40.29
N GLY A 646 39.93 15.06 -39.09
CA GLY A 646 40.29 15.67 -37.81
C GLY A 646 39.24 16.61 -37.23
N GLY A 647 38.05 16.73 -37.85
CA GLY A 647 36.93 17.51 -37.33
C GLY A 647 36.29 16.79 -36.13
N GLN A 648 35.95 17.56 -35.09
CA GLN A 648 35.26 17.05 -33.89
C GLN A 648 33.81 17.52 -33.87
N TYR A 649 32.88 16.63 -33.50
CA TYR A 649 31.46 16.95 -33.33
C TYR A 649 30.82 16.14 -32.21
N LEU A 650 29.76 16.68 -31.62
CA LEU A 650 28.91 15.99 -30.64
C LEU A 650 28.07 14.91 -31.34
N THR A 651 27.99 13.72 -30.74
CA THR A 651 27.16 12.61 -31.18
C THR A 651 26.86 11.69 -29.99
N TYR A 652 26.08 10.65 -30.20
CA TYR A 652 25.75 9.66 -29.17
C TYR A 652 25.97 8.21 -29.64
N ARG A 653 26.01 7.25 -28.70
CA ARG A 653 26.41 5.86 -28.99
C ARG A 653 25.24 4.92 -29.23
N GLU A 654 24.09 5.12 -28.61
CA GLU A 654 22.91 4.25 -28.68
C GLU A 654 21.77 4.94 -29.44
N PRO A 655 20.80 4.23 -30.04
CA PRO A 655 19.58 4.87 -30.54
C PRO A 655 18.89 5.67 -29.45
N ILE A 656 18.25 6.78 -29.82
CA ILE A 656 17.50 7.61 -28.88
C ILE A 656 16.25 6.84 -28.44
N LEU A 657 16.09 6.67 -27.14
CA LEU A 657 14.93 6.03 -26.53
C LEU A 657 14.10 7.04 -25.76
N ILE A 658 12.80 7.05 -26.03
CA ILE A 658 11.81 7.88 -25.32
C ILE A 658 10.82 6.98 -24.57
N PRO A 659 10.10 7.51 -23.57
CA PRO A 659 8.98 6.80 -22.96
C PRO A 659 8.02 6.23 -24.02
N GLU A 660 7.52 5.03 -23.81
CA GLU A 660 6.57 4.37 -24.72
C GLU A 660 5.33 5.24 -25.02
N SER A 661 4.88 6.00 -24.03
CA SER A 661 3.76 6.95 -24.15
C SER A 661 4.01 8.06 -25.17
N LEU A 662 5.26 8.32 -25.55
CA LEU A 662 5.65 9.30 -26.56
C LEU A 662 5.96 8.66 -27.91
N ARG A 663 5.79 7.34 -28.06
CA ARG A 663 5.96 6.64 -29.34
C ARG A 663 5.01 7.23 -30.39
N GLY A 664 5.58 7.64 -31.52
CA GLY A 664 4.82 8.27 -32.61
C GLY A 664 4.38 9.71 -32.32
N VAL A 665 4.52 10.19 -31.08
CA VAL A 665 4.33 11.61 -30.70
C VAL A 665 5.58 12.39 -31.03
N ILE A 666 6.75 11.95 -30.55
CA ILE A 666 8.06 12.47 -30.96
C ILE A 666 8.50 11.70 -32.20
N THR A 667 8.56 12.40 -33.34
CA THR A 667 8.91 11.82 -34.64
C THR A 667 10.41 11.91 -34.93
N ALA A 668 11.09 12.89 -34.35
CA ALA A 668 12.55 13.05 -34.44
C ALA A 668 13.10 13.86 -33.25
N VAL A 669 14.38 13.62 -32.93
CA VAL A 669 15.16 14.44 -31.99
C VAL A 669 16.41 14.94 -32.74
N LEU A 670 16.54 16.26 -32.85
CA LEU A 670 17.61 16.93 -33.59
C LEU A 670 18.55 17.67 -32.63
N GLY A 671 19.79 17.90 -33.05
CA GLY A 671 20.79 18.67 -32.27
C GLY A 671 21.71 17.84 -31.37
N LEU A 672 21.36 16.56 -31.13
CA LEU A 672 22.20 15.61 -30.37
C LEU A 672 23.27 14.91 -31.24
N ASP A 673 23.15 15.00 -32.57
CA ASP A 673 24.17 14.59 -33.54
C ASP A 673 24.50 15.79 -34.43
N GLN A 674 25.69 16.33 -34.28
CA GLN A 674 26.16 17.54 -34.95
C GLN A 674 27.12 17.24 -36.12
N ARG A 675 27.01 16.03 -36.69
CA ARG A 675 27.84 15.66 -37.83
C ARG A 675 27.77 16.65 -38.99
N PRO A 676 28.92 17.02 -39.57
CA PRO A 676 28.95 17.79 -40.80
C PRO A 676 28.26 17.03 -41.93
N VAL A 677 27.18 17.61 -42.48
CA VAL A 677 26.55 17.09 -43.70
C VAL A 677 27.46 17.44 -44.88
N ALA A 678 27.82 16.46 -45.70
CA ALA A 678 28.73 16.65 -46.83
C ALA A 678 28.20 17.77 -47.76
N LYS A 679 29.04 18.78 -48.03
CA LYS A 679 28.74 19.80 -49.05
C LYS A 679 28.51 19.07 -50.38
N HIS A 680 27.35 19.26 -50.98
CA HIS A 680 27.16 18.93 -52.39
C HIS A 680 28.27 19.64 -53.19
N HIS A 681 29.16 18.87 -53.79
CA HIS A 681 30.01 19.39 -54.85
C HIS A 681 29.11 19.91 -55.96
N ALA A 682 28.96 21.23 -56.05
CA ALA A 682 28.58 21.88 -57.29
C ALA A 682 29.63 21.46 -58.33
N ARG A 683 29.25 20.54 -59.22
CA ARG A 683 29.98 20.32 -60.47
C ARG A 683 29.87 21.63 -61.25
N GLY A 684 31.00 22.32 -61.40
CA GLY A 684 31.13 23.43 -62.33
C GLY A 684 30.86 22.98 -63.75
N ALA A 685 30.35 23.92 -64.55
CA ALA A 685 30.49 23.90 -66.01
C ALA A 685 31.97 23.97 -66.42
#